data_AF-A0A7R9BH41-F1
#
_entry.id   AF-A0A7R9BH41-F1
#
_cell.length_a   1.000
_cell.length_b   1.000
_cell.length_c   1.000
_cell.angle_alpha   90.00
_cell.angle_beta   90.00
_cell.angle_gamma   90.00
#
_symmetry.space_group_name_H-M   'P 1'
#
loop_
_entity.id
_entity.type
_entity.pdbx_description
1 polymer ?
#
loop_
_entity_poly.entity_id
_entity_poly.type
_entity_poly.pdbx_seq_one_letter_code
_entity_poly.pdbx_strand_id
1 'polypeptide(L)'
;MFILHQILDFTYQYNPILVVIRLHASISPPERMANAALGAIIFANVLLVVLSVQNSTHNTSAVDGELYCPNECSCSGDTLRCKNIAVVNSTFAFAKTTRILDFKFTAVQEVPPGIFQQFGDVHTLILSSNEIHQLRRGAFQGLHNLKYLHLYKNQIFEMEADVFVDTPNLEHLYLHYNKLKSLQKGAFASLSRMQRLRLDGNPLHCNCSLKWMIELLASPARGGFVMAGTCAAPPALDGWDVHSVSLDKLNCTKPPHLASSRDYLEWVEKPFSQAIPVASADVVEFRCDGVGYPEPEFFWQKDGFPLTNSSRISISTDGKISKAALIQNVYSVLMLILGKILSLSEARTSDKGRYDCIIRNAVKNLTSSANLHVPNDIKAPKFVEKPPQSLTASVGSNLTLFCIIDGNPVPNIQWTFNEFRVTESPNIRYLQADNFLEMAGDNKLNVGIHRRKRFQNGVNLQSITIVSATEINSGTYECVGMNDVGLTSSRTQVEIITPHKEFSNQNLTENRRDFLASTVLAARESIETAVEDTVMRILQRRDDDGQPSSLLQVFQNRNSTARQLATAGEVFERTLAIIDKHVQAGLSFNAEDFSYKNVLNTYELNLISTLSGCNEHRHPVSCSDHVYHEKYRSIDGTCNNLQKPFWGASLTGFHRLIQPIYENGLNTPIGWNIGKLYHGFPRPSARLVSTSVISSRFVQPDEFNSHMVMQWGQFLDHDLDHAIPSLATASFSTGVPCNSTCLNDPPCFPITIPAGDLRIRNRGCMEFTRSSSVCGSGTTSIFMNTVTPREQINQVTAFIDGSQVHDITVYGSTEGEARILRNFTGDGLLRVGLPGPTGKGLLPINENNLPIDCRRNPSIDESEIQCFLAGDVRVNVQVGLTAMHTLWLREHNRIANVLKTQSPSSSGDEIFAVARKIVGAEMQVITYEHWLPKILGPQGMANLGSYTGYNSSLDPSISNVFATAAFRFGHALVNPVLLRLDRNFLPDSAGHLPLHLAFFSPWRIINETGIDPLLRGLMVSPSKSRKPVDEFMNVDLTERLFEGAHRIPLDLAAINIQRGRDHGLPGYGAWRKHCGFGEPQNFDELWDVIRNVKLREKLFQLYGHPGNMDPWVGFLAEDPLPGSVLGPTPQCIIVEQFKKLRNGDRFWYEKPGTFTPQQLQEIRKTTLAKVICDNGDDIEVTTPDVFTVPAKQSPHFIPCFAISGIDLTAWRTS
;
A
#
# COMPACT_ATOMS: atom_id res chain seq x y z
N MET A 1 -30.91 -16.66 59.84
CA MET A 1 -30.25 -17.96 60.14
C MET A 1 -29.69 -18.49 58.83
N PHE A 2 -28.38 -18.71 58.77
CA PHE A 2 -27.61 -19.46 57.74
C PHE A 2 -27.85 -19.23 56.23
N ILE A 3 -26.73 -18.83 55.58
CA ILE A 3 -26.22 -19.25 54.25
C ILE A 3 -26.82 -18.65 52.95
N LEU A 4 -25.87 -18.00 52.26
CA LEU A 4 -25.66 -17.75 50.82
C LEU A 4 -26.60 -16.91 49.93
N HIS A 5 -25.88 -16.14 49.11
CA HIS A 5 -26.17 -15.60 47.79
C HIS A 5 -26.89 -14.25 47.69
N GLN A 6 -26.45 -13.50 46.66
CA GLN A 6 -26.83 -12.13 46.30
C GLN A 6 -26.29 -11.02 47.26
N ILE A 7 -25.93 -9.78 46.87
CA ILE A 7 -25.82 -9.08 45.56
C ILE A 7 -25.12 -7.69 45.77
N LEU A 8 -24.83 -6.94 44.68
CA LEU A 8 -24.56 -5.46 44.59
C LEU A 8 -23.25 -4.81 45.10
N ASP A 9 -22.66 -4.02 44.18
CA ASP A 9 -22.18 -2.62 44.26
C ASP A 9 -22.08 -1.89 45.62
N PHE A 10 -21.05 -1.03 45.80
CA PHE A 10 -21.19 0.44 45.65
C PHE A 10 -19.86 1.24 45.73
N THR A 11 -19.94 2.48 45.25
CA THR A 11 -18.93 3.54 45.07
C THR A 11 -18.30 4.14 46.35
N TYR A 12 -17.31 5.04 46.17
CA TYR A 12 -17.16 6.42 46.71
C TYR A 12 -15.65 6.77 46.86
N GLN A 13 -15.10 8.00 46.80
CA GLN A 13 -15.29 9.30 46.15
C GLN A 13 -14.22 10.25 46.77
N TYR A 14 -13.87 11.36 46.09
CA TYR A 14 -13.17 12.56 46.61
C TYR A 14 -11.62 12.69 46.61
N ASN A 15 -11.24 13.98 46.55
CA ASN A 15 -9.98 14.69 46.21
C ASN A 15 -9.57 15.54 47.48
N PRO A 16 -8.68 16.57 47.52
CA PRO A 16 -7.60 17.05 46.61
C PRO A 16 -6.30 17.58 47.34
N ILE A 17 -5.47 18.41 46.66
CA ILE A 17 -4.50 19.45 47.17
C ILE A 17 -3.09 19.00 47.67
N LEU A 18 -1.95 19.75 47.61
CA LEU A 18 -1.30 20.74 46.71
C LEU A 18 0.04 21.23 47.37
N VAL A 19 0.97 21.90 46.62
CA VAL A 19 2.13 22.75 47.07
C VAL A 19 3.42 22.06 47.59
N VAL A 20 4.68 22.55 47.47
CA VAL A 20 5.59 23.26 46.48
C VAL A 20 7.04 23.19 47.09
N ILE A 21 8.10 23.57 46.33
CA ILE A 21 9.49 23.98 46.74
C ILE A 21 10.53 22.81 46.64
N ARG A 22 11.43 22.71 45.64
CA ARG A 22 12.49 23.62 45.08
C ARG A 22 13.83 23.51 45.84
N LEU A 23 14.90 23.06 45.16
CA LEU A 23 16.28 23.57 45.30
C LEU A 23 17.17 23.15 44.09
N HIS A 24 18.35 23.75 43.97
CA HIS A 24 19.13 23.91 42.72
C HIS A 24 20.59 23.44 42.84
N ALA A 25 21.28 23.39 41.69
CA ALA A 25 22.72 23.16 41.47
C ALA A 25 23.21 21.70 41.74
N SER A 26 23.87 20.97 40.83
CA SER A 26 24.89 21.28 39.80
C SER A 26 26.29 21.55 40.35
N ILE A 27 27.18 20.55 40.25
CA ILE A 27 28.61 20.61 39.88
C ILE A 27 29.08 19.16 39.58
N SER A 28 30.07 19.03 38.71
CA SER A 28 30.46 17.77 38.03
C SER A 28 31.81 17.18 38.54
N PRO A 29 32.52 16.26 37.85
CA PRO A 29 32.94 14.96 38.41
C PRO A 29 34.48 14.92 38.67
N PRO A 30 35.22 13.78 38.87
CA PRO A 30 35.33 12.64 37.94
C PRO A 30 35.66 11.24 38.54
N GLU A 31 35.95 10.30 37.63
CA GLU A 31 36.72 9.03 37.75
C GLU A 31 36.06 7.72 38.22
N ARG A 32 36.63 6.63 37.65
CA ARG A 32 36.15 5.24 37.66
C ARG A 32 37.16 4.35 38.39
N MET A 33 36.68 3.35 39.14
CA MET A 33 37.19 1.96 39.03
C MET A 33 36.24 0.96 39.72
N ALA A 34 36.46 -0.33 39.51
CA ALA A 34 35.38 -1.34 39.50
C ALA A 34 35.45 -2.41 40.62
N ASN A 35 34.29 -3.03 40.86
CA ASN A 35 34.05 -4.40 41.35
C ASN A 35 34.50 -4.84 42.77
N ALA A 36 33.53 -4.88 43.69
CA ALA A 36 33.23 -6.00 44.61
C ALA A 36 31.87 -5.71 45.30
N ALA A 37 30.76 -6.39 45.00
CA ALA A 37 30.38 -7.77 45.35
C ALA A 37 29.76 -7.91 46.77
N LEU A 38 28.62 -8.62 46.84
CA LEU A 38 27.75 -8.93 48.00
C LEU A 38 26.91 -7.77 48.59
N GLY A 39 25.61 -8.03 48.81
CA GLY A 39 24.90 -7.41 49.96
C GLY A 39 23.49 -6.82 49.79
N ALA A 40 22.76 -6.95 48.68
CA ALA A 40 21.42 -6.35 48.56
C ALA A 40 20.43 -7.08 47.60
N ILE A 41 20.40 -8.41 47.61
CA ILE A 41 19.32 -9.20 46.99
C ILE A 41 18.90 -10.28 48.00
N ILE A 42 17.60 -10.57 48.08
CA ILE A 42 16.93 -11.46 49.06
C ILE A 42 16.62 -10.80 50.42
N PHE A 43 15.60 -9.92 50.43
CA PHE A 43 14.58 -9.93 51.51
C PHE A 43 13.22 -9.37 51.02
N ALA A 44 12.77 -9.88 49.88
CA ALA A 44 11.36 -9.87 49.46
C ALA A 44 10.93 -11.25 48.87
N ASN A 45 11.65 -12.30 49.25
CA ASN A 45 11.07 -13.63 49.42
C ASN A 45 10.49 -13.64 50.86
N VAL A 46 9.35 -14.23 51.21
CA VAL A 46 8.69 -15.41 50.65
C VAL A 46 7.17 -15.30 50.81
N LEU A 47 6.44 -15.33 49.70
CA LEU A 47 5.12 -15.97 49.61
C LEU A 47 5.20 -16.89 48.37
N LEU A 48 5.94 -18.01 48.48
CA LEU A 48 5.32 -19.33 48.63
C LEU A 48 3.85 -19.31 48.19
N VAL A 49 3.60 -19.60 46.90
CA VAL A 49 3.32 -20.97 46.44
C VAL A 49 2.00 -21.50 47.00
N VAL A 50 0.91 -21.14 46.32
CA VAL A 50 -0.20 -21.95 45.81
C VAL A 50 -0.81 -21.14 44.64
N LEU A 51 -1.20 -21.59 43.45
CA LEU A 51 -0.89 -22.68 42.48
C LEU A 51 -1.57 -22.20 41.16
N SER A 52 -1.23 -22.51 39.91
CA SER A 52 0.00 -22.86 39.16
C SER A 52 -0.36 -22.66 37.66
N VAL A 53 0.51 -22.32 36.70
CA VAL A 53 1.42 -23.18 35.89
C VAL A 53 2.15 -22.26 34.87
N GLN A 54 3.49 -22.21 34.89
CA GLN A 54 4.47 -22.40 33.78
C GLN A 54 4.15 -21.98 32.30
N ASN A 55 5.09 -21.54 31.40
CA ASN A 55 6.54 -21.21 31.46
C ASN A 55 7.08 -20.58 30.12
N SER A 56 8.30 -20.00 30.13
CA SER A 56 9.35 -20.06 29.04
C SER A 56 9.36 -19.18 27.74
N THR A 57 10.01 -18.00 27.84
CA THR A 57 11.21 -17.46 27.11
C THR A 57 11.46 -17.50 25.56
N HIS A 58 11.75 -16.31 25.00
CA HIS A 58 12.79 -15.82 24.03
C HIS A 58 13.35 -16.58 22.78
N ASN A 59 13.30 -15.88 21.63
CA ASN A 59 14.30 -15.59 20.54
C ASN A 59 15.06 -16.64 19.65
N THR A 60 14.70 -16.61 18.35
CA THR A 60 15.53 -16.44 17.09
C THR A 60 16.64 -17.42 16.60
N SER A 61 16.57 -17.73 15.28
CA SER A 61 17.65 -17.92 14.24
C SER A 61 17.63 -19.24 13.42
N ALA A 62 18.25 -19.23 12.22
CA ALA A 62 17.85 -20.04 11.04
C ALA A 62 18.96 -20.95 10.40
N VAL A 63 18.77 -21.22 9.09
CA VAL A 63 19.70 -21.69 8.03
C VAL A 63 19.73 -23.23 7.81
N ASP A 64 19.49 -23.80 6.62
CA ASP A 64 19.30 -23.24 5.26
C ASP A 64 18.23 -24.02 4.47
N GLY A 65 17.66 -23.43 3.40
CA GLY A 65 16.76 -24.15 2.46
C GLY A 65 15.57 -23.32 1.97
N GLU A 66 14.90 -22.62 2.89
CA GLU A 66 14.15 -21.40 2.59
C GLU A 66 14.94 -20.21 3.11
N LEU A 67 15.76 -19.64 2.22
CA LEU A 67 15.55 -18.25 1.78
C LEU A 67 15.23 -17.25 2.92
N TYR A 68 16.09 -17.20 3.93
CA TYR A 68 15.78 -16.45 5.15
C TYR A 68 16.01 -14.95 4.96
N CYS A 69 15.14 -14.14 5.56
CA CYS A 69 15.40 -12.70 5.70
C CYS A 69 15.96 -12.42 7.11
N PRO A 70 17.14 -11.79 7.24
CA PRO A 70 17.73 -11.37 8.51
C PRO A 70 16.77 -10.49 9.31
N ASN A 71 16.87 -10.54 10.63
CA ASN A 71 15.93 -9.85 11.52
C ASN A 71 16.03 -8.32 11.44
N GLU A 72 17.18 -7.79 11.04
CA GLU A 72 17.37 -6.36 10.76
C GLU A 72 16.96 -5.96 9.32
N CYS A 73 16.44 -6.90 8.52
CA CYS A 73 16.11 -6.70 7.11
C CYS A 73 14.68 -7.18 6.76
N SER A 74 14.21 -6.76 5.59
CA SER A 74 12.90 -7.08 5.03
C SER A 74 13.07 -7.41 3.55
N CYS A 75 12.53 -8.55 3.13
CA CYS A 75 12.82 -9.16 1.84
C CYS A 75 11.51 -9.47 1.13
N SER A 76 11.39 -9.03 -0.12
CA SER A 76 10.16 -9.07 -0.89
C SER A 76 10.52 -9.22 -2.37
N GLY A 77 10.13 -10.34 -2.98
CA GLY A 77 10.55 -10.68 -4.35
C GLY A 77 12.05 -10.90 -4.46
N ASP A 78 12.69 -10.22 -5.42
CA ASP A 78 14.15 -10.19 -5.60
C ASP A 78 14.82 -9.01 -4.86
N THR A 79 14.08 -8.33 -3.98
CA THR A 79 14.54 -7.14 -3.24
C THR A 79 14.71 -7.42 -1.75
N LEU A 80 15.77 -6.86 -1.17
CA LEU A 80 16.24 -7.10 0.19
C LEU A 80 16.65 -5.75 0.80
N ARG A 81 15.97 -5.31 1.87
CA ARG A 81 16.15 -3.97 2.47
C ARG A 81 16.39 -4.02 3.97
N CYS A 82 17.46 -3.42 4.45
CA CYS A 82 17.93 -3.49 5.82
C CYS A 82 17.75 -2.17 6.59
N LYS A 83 17.59 -2.22 7.92
CA LYS A 83 17.37 -1.06 8.82
C LYS A 83 18.08 -1.26 10.16
N ASN A 84 18.58 -0.17 10.76
CA ASN A 84 19.31 -0.18 12.04
C ASN A 84 20.59 -1.06 12.04
N ILE A 85 21.44 -0.95 11.02
CA ILE A 85 22.65 -1.79 10.85
C ILE A 85 23.90 -0.92 10.67
N ALA A 86 24.73 -0.79 11.72
CA ALA A 86 25.93 0.06 11.67
C ALA A 86 27.10 -0.51 10.82
N VAL A 87 27.07 -1.80 10.47
CA VAL A 87 28.09 -2.47 9.63
C VAL A 87 27.43 -3.60 8.82
N VAL A 88 27.65 -3.64 7.50
CA VAL A 88 27.16 -4.75 6.65
C VAL A 88 27.94 -6.02 7.00
N ASN A 89 27.24 -7.10 7.37
CA ASN A 89 27.84 -8.35 7.87
C ASN A 89 27.52 -9.57 6.95
N SER A 90 28.38 -10.59 6.95
CA SER A 90 28.27 -11.77 6.08
C SER A 90 27.27 -12.83 6.57
N THR A 91 26.70 -12.68 7.77
CA THR A 91 25.67 -13.57 8.35
C THR A 91 24.30 -13.50 7.63
N PHE A 92 24.24 -12.70 6.58
CA PHE A 92 23.09 -12.48 5.71
C PHE A 92 23.00 -13.57 4.63
N ALA A 93 22.53 -14.76 5.00
CA ALA A 93 22.31 -15.88 4.07
C ALA A 93 20.96 -15.76 3.35
N PHE A 94 20.96 -15.82 2.00
CA PHE A 94 19.86 -15.34 1.16
C PHE A 94 19.63 -16.16 -0.12
N ALA A 95 18.53 -15.84 -0.82
CA ALA A 95 18.20 -16.38 -2.13
C ALA A 95 19.30 -16.19 -3.18
N LYS A 96 19.51 -17.21 -4.03
CA LYS A 96 20.25 -17.10 -5.29
C LYS A 96 19.50 -16.31 -6.39
N THR A 97 18.55 -15.45 -6.02
CA THR A 97 17.69 -14.71 -6.97
C THR A 97 17.54 -13.22 -6.65
N THR A 98 18.21 -12.72 -5.60
CA THR A 98 18.16 -11.30 -5.23
C THR A 98 18.79 -10.43 -6.32
N ARG A 99 18.06 -9.41 -6.78
CA ARG A 99 18.50 -8.39 -7.73
C ARG A 99 18.70 -7.01 -7.13
N ILE A 100 18.07 -6.70 -5.99
CA ILE A 100 18.16 -5.39 -5.35
C ILE A 100 18.55 -5.53 -3.87
N LEU A 101 19.64 -4.87 -3.48
CA LEU A 101 20.11 -4.73 -2.10
C LEU A 101 19.94 -3.28 -1.65
N ASP A 102 19.32 -3.07 -0.50
CA ASP A 102 19.12 -1.74 0.09
C ASP A 102 19.54 -1.71 1.57
N PHE A 103 20.42 -0.78 1.90
CA PHE A 103 20.95 -0.49 3.23
C PHE A 103 20.75 0.99 3.59
N LYS A 104 19.79 1.69 2.97
CA LYS A 104 19.55 3.12 3.20
C LYS A 104 19.10 3.42 4.64
N PHE A 105 19.62 4.49 5.23
CA PHE A 105 19.33 4.89 6.63
C PHE A 105 19.63 3.81 7.69
N THR A 106 20.70 3.03 7.50
CA THR A 106 21.15 2.00 8.45
C THR A 106 22.25 2.47 9.41
N ALA A 107 22.90 3.60 9.11
CA ALA A 107 24.08 4.14 9.78
C ALA A 107 25.38 3.34 9.53
N VAL A 108 25.52 2.68 8.37
CA VAL A 108 26.76 2.01 7.95
C VAL A 108 27.93 3.00 7.87
N GLN A 109 29.05 2.68 8.53
CA GLN A 109 30.27 3.53 8.54
C GLN A 109 31.41 3.05 7.63
N GLU A 110 31.42 1.76 7.27
CA GLU A 110 32.41 1.14 6.35
C GLU A 110 31.76 -0.01 5.58
N VAL A 111 32.24 -0.28 4.36
CA VAL A 111 31.83 -1.42 3.53
C VAL A 111 33.03 -2.38 3.41
N PRO A 112 33.04 -3.52 4.14
CA PRO A 112 34.18 -4.44 4.12
C PRO A 112 34.40 -5.07 2.73
N PRO A 113 35.66 -5.29 2.30
CA PRO A 113 35.94 -6.01 1.06
C PRO A 113 35.36 -7.43 1.06
N GLY A 114 34.82 -7.87 -0.08
CA GLY A 114 34.23 -9.20 -0.23
C GLY A 114 32.86 -9.39 0.42
N ILE A 115 32.31 -8.38 1.12
CA ILE A 115 31.04 -8.52 1.85
C ILE A 115 29.85 -8.88 0.96
N PHE A 116 29.92 -8.52 -0.33
CA PHE A 116 28.87 -8.81 -1.30
C PHE A 116 29.14 -10.02 -2.21
N GLN A 117 30.16 -10.83 -1.91
CA GLN A 117 30.67 -11.86 -2.84
C GLN A 117 29.65 -12.96 -3.20
N GLN A 118 28.62 -13.15 -2.38
CA GLN A 118 27.53 -14.10 -2.60
C GLN A 118 26.35 -13.56 -3.43
N PHE A 119 26.32 -12.26 -3.76
CA PHE A 119 25.19 -11.58 -4.41
C PHE A 119 25.41 -11.35 -5.92
N GLY A 120 25.93 -12.36 -6.63
CA GLY A 120 26.35 -12.22 -8.04
C GLY A 120 25.27 -11.75 -9.03
N ASP A 121 23.99 -11.99 -8.74
CA ASP A 121 22.85 -11.60 -9.57
C ASP A 121 22.25 -10.22 -9.25
N VAL A 122 22.87 -9.47 -8.33
CA VAL A 122 22.39 -8.12 -7.95
C VAL A 122 22.69 -7.10 -9.04
N HIS A 123 21.62 -6.40 -9.45
CA HIS A 123 21.61 -5.33 -10.45
C HIS A 123 21.60 -3.93 -9.81
N THR A 124 21.06 -3.78 -8.60
CA THR A 124 20.95 -2.50 -7.89
C THR A 124 21.41 -2.63 -6.44
N LEU A 125 22.33 -1.75 -6.01
CA LEU A 125 22.80 -1.65 -4.61
C LEU A 125 22.61 -0.22 -4.10
N ILE A 126 21.91 -0.09 -2.97
CA ILE A 126 21.61 1.18 -2.31
C ILE A 126 22.28 1.22 -0.94
N LEU A 127 23.18 2.19 -0.76
CA LEU A 127 23.96 2.46 0.44
C LEU A 127 23.87 3.96 0.83
N SER A 128 22.90 4.68 0.29
CA SER A 128 22.74 6.13 0.49
C SER A 128 22.23 6.50 1.88
N SER A 129 22.45 7.76 2.29
CA SER A 129 22.04 8.26 3.61
C SER A 129 22.56 7.43 4.78
N ASN A 130 23.87 7.15 4.76
CA ASN A 130 24.62 6.45 5.81
C ASN A 130 25.84 7.30 6.22
N GLU A 131 26.78 6.71 6.96
CA GLU A 131 27.97 7.38 7.50
C GLU A 131 29.27 6.84 6.87
N ILE A 132 29.24 6.35 5.63
CA ILE A 132 30.40 5.72 5.01
C ILE A 132 31.50 6.76 4.78
N HIS A 133 32.73 6.50 5.27
CA HIS A 133 33.85 7.46 5.25
C HIS A 133 34.86 7.23 4.11
N GLN A 134 35.11 5.97 3.74
CA GLN A 134 36.06 5.57 2.70
C GLN A 134 35.51 4.37 1.93
N LEU A 135 35.97 4.16 0.69
CA LEU A 135 35.71 2.92 -0.07
C LEU A 135 37.02 2.30 -0.59
N ARG A 136 37.29 1.06 -0.15
CA ARG A 136 38.52 0.32 -0.43
C ARG A 136 38.33 -0.71 -1.56
N ARG A 137 39.43 -1.15 -2.19
CA ARG A 137 39.39 -2.19 -3.22
C ARG A 137 38.69 -3.45 -2.70
N GLY A 138 37.80 -3.99 -3.54
CA GLY A 138 37.00 -5.17 -3.20
C GLY A 138 35.72 -4.88 -2.40
N ALA A 139 35.41 -3.62 -2.04
CA ALA A 139 34.16 -3.26 -1.36
C ALA A 139 32.89 -3.70 -2.12
N PHE A 140 32.96 -3.85 -3.45
CA PHE A 140 31.87 -4.34 -4.31
C PHE A 140 32.20 -5.69 -4.99
N GLN A 141 33.15 -6.44 -4.44
CA GLN A 141 33.62 -7.70 -5.02
C GLN A 141 32.50 -8.74 -5.11
N GLY A 142 32.39 -9.38 -6.29
CA GLY A 142 31.35 -10.35 -6.63
C GLY A 142 30.09 -9.77 -7.29
N LEU A 143 29.88 -8.45 -7.25
CA LEU A 143 28.71 -7.79 -7.84
C LEU A 143 28.83 -7.59 -9.37
N HIS A 144 29.16 -8.65 -10.09
CA HIS A 144 29.54 -8.59 -11.51
C HIS A 144 28.39 -8.16 -12.45
N ASN A 145 27.13 -8.35 -12.05
CA ASN A 145 25.94 -7.93 -12.80
C ASN A 145 25.38 -6.53 -12.40
N LEU A 146 26.05 -5.82 -11.48
CA LEU A 146 25.57 -4.55 -10.95
C LEU A 146 25.51 -3.47 -12.04
N LYS A 147 24.34 -2.84 -12.16
CA LYS A 147 24.04 -1.73 -13.09
C LYS A 147 23.87 -0.39 -12.37
N TYR A 148 23.27 -0.38 -11.17
CA TYR A 148 22.93 0.83 -10.43
C TYR A 148 23.54 0.81 -9.02
N LEU A 149 24.32 1.84 -8.66
CA LEU A 149 24.97 1.95 -7.36
C LEU A 149 24.72 3.34 -6.73
N HIS A 150 24.06 3.35 -5.57
CA HIS A 150 23.66 4.57 -4.86
C HIS A 150 24.45 4.73 -3.55
N LEU A 151 25.34 5.72 -3.50
CA LEU A 151 26.24 6.04 -2.37
C LEU A 151 26.07 7.48 -1.88
N TYR A 152 25.08 8.20 -2.38
CA TYR A 152 24.85 9.62 -2.11
C TYR A 152 24.42 9.91 -0.66
N LYS A 153 24.65 11.14 -0.17
CA LYS A 153 24.42 11.54 1.24
C LYS A 153 25.17 10.63 2.24
N ASN A 154 26.46 10.44 2.03
CA ASN A 154 27.39 9.76 2.97
C ASN A 154 28.52 10.74 3.39
N GLN A 155 29.57 10.25 4.06
CA GLN A 155 30.74 11.03 4.46
C GLN A 155 32.01 10.68 3.65
N ILE A 156 31.86 10.10 2.45
CA ILE A 156 32.98 9.49 1.73
C ILE A 156 33.95 10.58 1.31
N PHE A 157 35.18 10.55 1.83
CA PHE A 157 36.23 11.53 1.50
C PHE A 157 37.34 10.96 0.58
N GLU A 158 37.46 9.63 0.50
CA GLU A 158 38.50 8.94 -0.26
C GLU A 158 38.00 7.62 -0.85
N MET A 159 38.49 7.27 -2.05
CA MET A 159 38.25 5.99 -2.71
C MET A 159 39.51 5.51 -3.44
N GLU A 160 39.78 4.20 -3.40
CA GLU A 160 40.89 3.57 -4.12
C GLU A 160 40.61 3.43 -5.63
N ALA A 161 41.66 3.52 -6.48
CA ALA A 161 41.52 3.51 -7.94
C ALA A 161 40.84 2.25 -8.52
N ASP A 162 40.96 1.09 -7.88
CA ASP A 162 40.40 -0.18 -8.38
C ASP A 162 39.09 -0.58 -7.67
N VAL A 163 38.43 0.33 -6.94
CA VAL A 163 37.23 0.02 -6.15
C VAL A 163 36.05 -0.54 -6.97
N PHE A 164 35.96 -0.16 -8.26
CA PHE A 164 34.93 -0.64 -9.20
C PHE A 164 35.47 -1.67 -10.22
N VAL A 165 36.60 -2.33 -9.94
CA VAL A 165 37.18 -3.32 -10.87
C VAL A 165 36.26 -4.54 -11.08
N ASP A 166 35.52 -4.93 -10.04
CA ASP A 166 34.62 -6.09 -10.04
C ASP A 166 33.20 -5.80 -10.56
N THR A 167 32.87 -4.54 -10.90
CA THR A 167 31.53 -4.11 -11.36
C THR A 167 31.53 -3.62 -12.83
N PRO A 168 32.04 -4.39 -13.81
CA PRO A 168 32.26 -3.92 -15.18
C PRO A 168 30.97 -3.56 -15.96
N ASN A 169 29.81 -3.98 -15.46
CA ASN A 169 28.50 -3.72 -16.04
C ASN A 169 27.81 -2.45 -15.51
N LEU A 170 28.47 -1.66 -14.66
CA LEU A 170 27.82 -0.50 -14.03
C LEU A 170 27.43 0.57 -15.06
N GLU A 171 26.14 0.90 -15.08
CA GLU A 171 25.53 1.89 -15.98
C GLU A 171 25.32 3.23 -15.24
N HIS A 172 24.97 3.22 -13.96
CA HIS A 172 24.64 4.42 -13.17
C HIS A 172 25.33 4.42 -11.79
N LEU A 173 26.08 5.48 -11.49
CA LEU A 173 26.78 5.68 -10.21
C LEU A 173 26.41 7.02 -9.57
N TYR A 174 25.88 6.97 -8.34
CA TYR A 174 25.42 8.14 -7.58
C TYR A 174 26.26 8.38 -6.32
N LEU A 175 27.17 9.35 -6.36
CA LEU A 175 28.12 9.73 -5.29
C LEU A 175 27.89 11.16 -4.75
N HIS A 176 26.88 11.87 -5.24
CA HIS A 176 26.55 13.24 -4.85
C HIS A 176 26.29 13.44 -3.33
N TYR A 177 26.48 14.65 -2.82
CA TYR A 177 26.45 14.99 -1.38
C TYR A 177 27.34 14.08 -0.50
N ASN A 178 28.64 14.01 -0.82
CA ASN A 178 29.68 13.34 -0.04
C ASN A 178 30.81 14.33 0.32
N LYS A 179 31.99 13.83 0.73
CA LYS A 179 33.16 14.64 1.12
C LYS A 179 34.36 14.48 0.17
N LEU A 180 34.14 13.94 -1.03
CA LEU A 180 35.21 13.67 -2.00
C LEU A 180 35.88 14.97 -2.46
N LYS A 181 37.20 15.05 -2.26
CA LYS A 181 38.01 16.19 -2.73
C LYS A 181 38.70 15.93 -4.06
N SER A 182 39.06 14.69 -4.37
CA SER A 182 39.63 14.31 -5.65
C SER A 182 39.31 12.85 -5.96
N LEU A 183 39.59 12.43 -7.19
CA LEU A 183 39.39 11.06 -7.67
C LEU A 183 40.67 10.55 -8.32
N GLN A 184 41.12 9.37 -7.91
CA GLN A 184 42.36 8.77 -8.41
C GLN A 184 42.24 8.48 -9.92
N LYS A 185 43.31 8.75 -10.68
CA LYS A 185 43.32 8.51 -12.13
C LYS A 185 43.15 7.02 -12.41
N GLY A 186 42.06 6.67 -13.08
CA GLY A 186 41.70 5.27 -13.34
C GLY A 186 40.54 4.75 -12.50
N ALA A 187 40.02 5.52 -11.53
CA ALA A 187 38.89 5.14 -10.67
C ALA A 187 37.66 4.57 -11.41
N PHE A 188 37.45 4.97 -12.67
CA PHE A 188 36.35 4.49 -13.52
C PHE A 188 36.82 3.76 -14.78
N ALA A 189 38.08 3.30 -14.83
CA ALA A 189 38.67 2.69 -16.03
C ALA A 189 38.01 1.35 -16.40
N SER A 190 37.54 0.58 -15.41
CA SER A 190 36.75 -0.64 -15.61
C SER A 190 35.33 -0.38 -16.14
N LEU A 191 34.81 0.84 -15.96
CA LEU A 191 33.40 1.19 -16.20
C LEU A 191 33.13 1.57 -17.66
N SER A 192 33.25 0.57 -18.52
CA SER A 192 33.06 0.69 -19.97
C SER A 192 31.60 0.93 -20.39
N ARG A 193 30.62 0.51 -19.58
CA ARG A 193 29.17 0.64 -19.85
C ARG A 193 28.49 1.84 -19.17
N MET A 194 29.25 2.69 -18.49
CA MET A 194 28.69 3.76 -17.66
C MET A 194 27.99 4.85 -18.50
N GLN A 195 26.71 5.08 -18.20
CA GLN A 195 25.79 6.04 -18.80
C GLN A 195 25.49 7.26 -17.91
N ARG A 196 25.59 7.13 -16.56
CA ARG A 196 25.38 8.27 -15.66
C ARG A 196 26.31 8.29 -14.45
N LEU A 197 26.83 9.47 -14.13
CA LEU A 197 27.66 9.72 -12.94
C LEU A 197 27.21 11.01 -12.22
N ARG A 198 26.80 10.92 -10.96
CA ARG A 198 26.38 12.08 -10.13
C ARG A 198 27.38 12.32 -9.01
N LEU A 199 28.04 13.47 -9.00
CA LEU A 199 29.11 13.89 -8.07
C LEU A 199 28.86 15.26 -7.43
N ASP A 200 27.78 15.95 -7.79
CA ASP A 200 27.37 17.25 -7.26
C ASP A 200 27.28 17.31 -5.72
N GLY A 201 27.49 18.48 -5.12
CA GLY A 201 27.50 18.64 -3.67
C GLY A 201 28.68 17.96 -2.94
N ASN A 202 29.71 17.51 -3.67
CA ASN A 202 31.02 17.15 -3.10
C ASN A 202 31.99 18.34 -3.12
N PRO A 203 32.94 18.43 -2.17
CA PRO A 203 33.97 19.48 -2.14
C PRO A 203 35.10 19.22 -3.16
N LEU A 204 34.78 19.09 -4.45
CA LEU A 204 35.75 18.68 -5.49
C LEU A 204 36.83 19.75 -5.77
N HIS A 205 38.10 19.34 -5.73
CA HIS A 205 39.27 20.13 -6.08
C HIS A 205 39.59 19.96 -7.58
N CYS A 206 39.00 20.80 -8.42
CA CYS A 206 39.22 20.89 -9.86
C CYS A 206 40.59 21.46 -10.21
N ASN A 207 41.62 20.64 -10.00
CA ASN A 207 43.01 20.89 -10.38
C ASN A 207 43.53 19.75 -11.27
N CYS A 208 44.84 19.71 -11.49
CA CYS A 208 45.47 18.71 -12.35
C CYS A 208 45.13 17.24 -12.02
N SER A 209 44.79 16.90 -10.76
CA SER A 209 44.38 15.55 -10.37
C SER A 209 43.06 15.09 -11.00
N LEU A 210 42.16 16.01 -11.37
CA LEU A 210 40.88 15.72 -12.05
C LEU A 210 40.93 15.90 -13.58
N LYS A 211 42.08 16.30 -14.13
CA LYS A 211 42.28 16.52 -15.58
C LYS A 211 41.81 15.33 -16.43
N TRP A 212 42.18 14.11 -16.04
CA TRP A 212 41.82 12.88 -16.75
C TRP A 212 40.31 12.63 -16.83
N MET A 213 39.53 13.13 -15.87
CA MET A 213 38.08 12.94 -15.81
C MET A 213 37.36 13.96 -16.72
N ILE A 214 37.87 15.19 -16.80
CA ILE A 214 37.38 16.21 -17.74
C ILE A 214 37.72 15.81 -19.18
N GLU A 215 38.93 15.25 -19.42
CA GLU A 215 39.31 14.66 -20.71
C GLU A 215 38.41 13.47 -21.11
N LEU A 216 37.97 12.66 -20.13
CA LEU A 216 37.03 11.55 -20.37
C LEU A 216 35.62 12.05 -20.75
N LEU A 217 35.17 13.16 -20.17
CA LEU A 217 33.88 13.80 -20.45
C LEU A 217 33.83 14.45 -21.83
N ALA A 218 34.92 15.07 -22.26
CA ALA A 218 35.03 15.70 -23.57
C ALA A 218 35.16 14.70 -24.75
N SER A 219 35.18 13.39 -24.49
CA SER A 219 35.41 12.36 -25.50
C SER A 219 34.15 12.04 -26.32
N PRO A 220 34.14 12.22 -27.66
CA PRO A 220 32.99 11.93 -28.51
C PRO A 220 32.56 10.45 -28.53
N ALA A 221 33.40 9.54 -28.04
CA ALA A 221 33.17 8.10 -28.08
C ALA A 221 32.10 7.59 -27.09
N ARG A 222 31.57 8.44 -26.20
CA ARG A 222 30.53 8.10 -25.21
C ARG A 222 29.23 8.88 -25.42
N GLY A 223 28.62 8.75 -26.61
CA GLY A 223 27.30 9.32 -26.88
C GLY A 223 26.26 8.83 -25.86
N GLY A 224 25.62 9.77 -25.14
CA GLY A 224 24.60 9.48 -24.13
C GLY A 224 25.10 9.41 -22.68
N PHE A 225 26.41 9.56 -22.41
CA PHE A 225 26.92 9.66 -21.03
C PHE A 225 26.55 11.00 -20.39
N VAL A 226 25.87 10.98 -19.24
CA VAL A 226 25.44 12.18 -18.49
C VAL A 226 26.15 12.24 -17.15
N MET A 227 26.94 13.30 -16.94
CA MET A 227 27.58 13.57 -15.65
C MET A 227 27.02 14.87 -15.07
N ALA A 228 26.84 14.93 -13.75
CA ALA A 228 26.67 16.21 -13.05
C ALA A 228 27.62 16.28 -11.85
N GLY A 229 28.31 17.40 -11.70
CA GLY A 229 29.28 17.62 -10.65
C GLY A 229 29.75 19.07 -10.66
N THR A 230 29.93 19.64 -9.48
CA THR A 230 30.36 21.03 -9.30
C THR A 230 31.69 21.08 -8.58
N CYS A 231 32.59 21.93 -9.04
CA CYS A 231 33.85 22.24 -8.38
C CYS A 231 33.60 23.04 -7.10
N ALA A 232 34.44 22.84 -6.08
CA ALA A 232 34.45 23.60 -4.82
C ALA A 232 35.82 24.22 -4.50
N ALA A 233 36.87 23.75 -5.15
CA ALA A 233 38.21 24.34 -5.10
C ALA A 233 38.92 24.17 -6.46
N PRO A 234 39.93 24.99 -6.80
CA PRO A 234 40.31 26.23 -6.11
C PRO A 234 39.18 27.27 -6.14
N PRO A 235 39.19 28.31 -5.27
CA PRO A 235 38.09 29.27 -5.16
C PRO A 235 37.68 29.96 -6.48
N ALA A 236 38.59 30.08 -7.44
CA ALA A 236 38.31 30.63 -8.77
C ALA A 236 37.40 29.75 -9.66
N LEU A 237 37.14 28.49 -9.24
CA LEU A 237 36.26 27.53 -9.91
C LEU A 237 35.12 27.05 -8.99
N ASP A 238 34.95 27.63 -7.79
CA ASP A 238 33.87 27.23 -6.89
C ASP A 238 32.48 27.45 -7.54
N GLY A 239 31.61 26.45 -7.43
CA GLY A 239 30.29 26.40 -8.07
C GLY A 239 30.29 26.08 -9.58
N TRP A 240 31.44 25.99 -10.26
CA TRP A 240 31.48 25.70 -11.69
C TRP A 240 31.15 24.23 -11.99
N ASP A 241 30.37 23.96 -13.05
CA ASP A 241 30.14 22.60 -13.53
C ASP A 241 31.45 22.00 -14.07
N VAL A 242 31.80 20.80 -13.62
CA VAL A 242 33.04 20.09 -13.98
C VAL A 242 33.16 19.87 -15.51
N HIS A 243 32.05 19.66 -16.22
CA HIS A 243 32.03 19.55 -17.69
C HIS A 243 32.34 20.88 -18.39
N SER A 244 32.13 22.02 -17.72
CA SER A 244 32.40 23.36 -18.26
C SER A 244 33.82 23.89 -17.99
N VAL A 245 34.61 23.18 -17.19
CA VAL A 245 35.98 23.58 -16.83
C VAL A 245 36.96 23.23 -17.95
N SER A 246 37.50 24.25 -18.62
CA SER A 246 38.54 24.08 -19.63
C SER A 246 39.89 23.61 -19.02
N LEU A 247 40.59 22.73 -19.75
CA LEU A 247 41.77 21.99 -19.25
C LEU A 247 42.97 22.87 -18.87
N ASP A 248 43.08 24.06 -19.46
CA ASP A 248 44.10 25.08 -19.15
C ASP A 248 43.94 25.66 -17.74
N LYS A 249 42.71 25.72 -17.21
CA LYS A 249 42.43 26.26 -15.87
C LYS A 249 42.84 25.33 -14.71
N LEU A 250 43.23 24.09 -15.00
CA LEU A 250 43.54 23.07 -13.99
C LEU A 250 44.96 23.16 -13.39
N ASN A 251 45.78 24.11 -13.86
CA ASN A 251 47.12 24.44 -13.36
C ASN A 251 48.09 23.22 -13.26
N CYS A 252 48.22 22.48 -14.36
CA CYS A 252 49.08 21.30 -14.49
C CYS A 252 50.56 21.63 -14.78
N THR A 253 51.34 22.02 -13.77
CA THR A 253 52.81 22.10 -13.88
C THR A 253 53.49 20.84 -13.35
N LYS A 254 54.67 20.48 -13.91
CA LYS A 254 55.42 19.27 -13.52
C LYS A 254 55.84 19.33 -12.04
N PRO A 255 55.93 18.19 -11.33
CA PRO A 255 56.43 18.16 -9.95
C PRO A 255 57.91 18.61 -9.91
N PRO A 256 58.33 19.32 -8.85
CA PRO A 256 59.73 19.70 -8.67
C PRO A 256 60.57 18.44 -8.37
N HIS A 257 61.66 18.27 -9.11
CA HIS A 257 62.66 17.25 -8.85
C HIS A 257 63.57 17.64 -7.66
N LEU A 258 64.06 16.61 -6.95
CA LEU A 258 65.32 16.54 -6.19
C LEU A 258 65.46 17.24 -4.83
N ALA A 259 65.35 16.42 -3.76
CA ALA A 259 66.27 16.37 -2.60
C ALA A 259 65.99 15.06 -1.80
N SER A 260 66.53 13.91 -2.23
CA SER A 260 67.82 13.33 -1.75
C SER A 260 67.74 12.45 -0.48
N SER A 261 67.93 11.14 -0.68
CA SER A 261 68.66 10.22 0.23
C SER A 261 68.13 9.98 1.65
N ARG A 262 67.25 8.97 1.82
CA ARG A 262 67.35 7.99 2.92
C ARG A 262 66.95 6.60 2.46
N ASP A 263 67.85 5.64 2.68
CA ASP A 263 67.56 4.21 2.60
C ASP A 263 66.68 3.81 3.81
N TYR A 264 65.62 3.01 3.59
CA TYR A 264 64.69 2.62 4.64
C TYR A 264 64.03 1.27 4.39
N LEU A 265 63.49 0.64 5.45
CA LEU A 265 62.67 -0.57 5.39
C LEU A 265 61.75 -0.67 6.61
N GLU A 266 60.44 -0.78 6.38
CA GLU A 266 59.40 -0.82 7.40
C GLU A 266 58.32 -1.86 7.10
N TRP A 267 57.59 -2.29 8.14
CA TRP A 267 56.48 -3.24 8.01
C TRP A 267 55.20 -2.52 7.57
N VAL A 268 54.49 -3.10 6.60
CA VAL A 268 53.10 -2.76 6.27
C VAL A 268 52.14 -3.71 7.00
N GLU A 269 52.45 -5.01 7.01
CA GLU A 269 51.62 -6.05 7.63
C GLU A 269 52.49 -7.11 8.32
N LYS A 270 52.05 -7.64 9.46
CA LYS A 270 52.78 -8.65 10.26
C LYS A 270 51.91 -9.88 10.51
N PRO A 271 52.51 -11.10 10.60
CA PRO A 271 51.78 -12.32 10.86
C PRO A 271 51.14 -12.33 12.24
N PHE A 272 49.87 -12.72 12.31
CA PHE A 272 49.09 -12.76 13.54
C PHE A 272 49.05 -14.18 14.14
N SER A 273 49.04 -14.27 15.47
CA SER A 273 48.97 -15.57 16.17
C SER A 273 47.56 -16.14 16.16
N GLN A 274 47.33 -17.29 15.50
CA GLN A 274 46.06 -18.01 15.58
C GLN A 274 46.05 -19.00 16.77
N ALA A 275 45.49 -18.55 17.89
CA ALA A 275 45.37 -19.33 19.13
C ALA A 275 43.89 -19.67 19.47
N ILE A 276 43.17 -20.26 18.52
CA ILE A 276 41.78 -20.76 18.66
C ILE A 276 41.72 -22.13 17.95
N PRO A 277 41.03 -23.17 18.49
CA PRO A 277 41.20 -24.54 18.01
C PRO A 277 40.65 -24.74 16.59
N VAL A 278 41.54 -25.18 15.70
CA VAL A 278 41.23 -25.59 14.33
C VAL A 278 40.80 -27.05 14.34
N ALA A 279 39.75 -27.45 13.61
CA ALA A 279 39.37 -28.86 13.52
C ALA A 279 40.35 -29.59 12.59
N SER A 280 40.49 -30.92 12.76
CA SER A 280 41.31 -31.70 11.81
C SER A 280 40.71 -31.57 10.40
N ALA A 281 41.54 -31.11 9.45
CA ALA A 281 41.27 -30.88 8.02
C ALA A 281 40.89 -29.46 7.52
N ASP A 282 40.91 -28.41 8.34
CA ASP A 282 40.70 -27.01 7.88
C ASP A 282 41.94 -26.38 7.18
N VAL A 283 41.77 -25.25 6.48
CA VAL A 283 42.84 -24.48 5.80
C VAL A 283 43.40 -23.36 6.71
N VAL A 284 44.70 -23.13 6.73
CA VAL A 284 45.38 -22.12 7.59
C VAL A 284 46.28 -21.19 6.78
N GLU A 285 46.18 -19.86 6.97
CA GLU A 285 47.02 -18.86 6.28
C GLU A 285 47.72 -17.88 7.24
N PHE A 286 48.93 -17.45 6.85
CA PHE A 286 49.70 -16.37 7.48
C PHE A 286 50.15 -15.35 6.43
N ARG A 287 50.20 -14.05 6.80
CA ARG A 287 50.51 -12.93 5.89
C ARG A 287 51.57 -12.00 6.47
N CYS A 288 52.39 -11.41 5.61
CA CYS A 288 53.34 -10.37 5.96
C CYS A 288 53.69 -9.48 4.76
N ASP A 289 53.80 -8.17 4.98
CA ASP A 289 54.17 -7.20 3.94
C ASP A 289 55.04 -6.06 4.51
N GLY A 290 55.88 -5.46 3.66
CA GLY A 290 56.81 -4.40 4.03
C GLY A 290 57.27 -3.58 2.83
N VAL A 291 57.63 -2.33 3.09
CA VAL A 291 58.07 -1.35 2.07
C VAL A 291 59.42 -0.74 2.45
N GLY A 292 60.24 -0.51 1.44
CA GLY A 292 61.58 0.05 1.63
C GLY A 292 62.25 0.39 0.32
N TYR A 293 63.35 1.14 0.42
CA TYR A 293 64.24 1.43 -0.69
C TYR A 293 65.68 1.06 -0.29
N PRO A 294 66.39 0.21 -1.06
CA PRO A 294 65.89 -0.61 -2.19
C PRO A 294 64.74 -1.56 -1.80
N GLU A 295 64.01 -2.11 -2.77
CA GLU A 295 62.87 -3.00 -2.51
C GLU A 295 63.24 -4.22 -1.63
N PRO A 296 62.33 -4.67 -0.75
CA PRO A 296 62.56 -5.84 0.09
C PRO A 296 62.16 -7.18 -0.53
N GLU A 297 62.92 -8.21 -0.14
CA GLU A 297 62.65 -9.62 -0.38
C GLU A 297 61.99 -10.26 0.87
N PHE A 298 61.19 -11.33 0.65
CA PHE A 298 60.32 -11.95 1.66
C PHE A 298 60.63 -13.45 1.83
N PHE A 299 60.67 -13.93 3.08
CA PHE A 299 60.99 -15.32 3.43
C PHE A 299 60.12 -15.84 4.58
N TRP A 300 59.83 -17.13 4.60
CA TRP A 300 59.11 -17.82 5.68
C TRP A 300 59.91 -19.00 6.24
N GLN A 301 59.77 -19.23 7.54
CA GLN A 301 60.33 -20.39 8.23
C GLN A 301 59.33 -20.97 9.25
N LYS A 302 59.38 -22.29 9.48
CA LYS A 302 58.70 -22.98 10.58
C LYS A 302 59.74 -23.50 11.57
N ASP A 303 59.61 -23.15 12.84
CA ASP A 303 60.47 -23.59 13.95
C ASP A 303 61.98 -23.42 13.64
N GLY A 304 62.33 -22.33 12.92
CA GLY A 304 63.69 -22.00 12.50
C GLY A 304 64.16 -22.62 11.17
N PHE A 305 63.34 -23.45 10.50
CA PHE A 305 63.68 -24.06 9.20
C PHE A 305 62.95 -23.37 8.04
N PRO A 306 63.64 -23.00 6.95
CA PRO A 306 63.02 -22.28 5.83
C PRO A 306 61.96 -23.12 5.12
N LEU A 307 60.81 -22.51 4.83
CA LEU A 307 59.70 -23.13 4.13
C LEU A 307 59.79 -22.93 2.62
N THR A 308 59.33 -23.93 1.86
CA THR A 308 59.25 -23.90 0.39
C THR A 308 57.93 -24.51 -0.08
N ASN A 309 57.57 -24.26 -1.33
CA ASN A 309 56.30 -24.73 -1.89
C ASN A 309 56.28 -26.26 -2.02
N SER A 310 55.16 -26.86 -1.63
CA SER A 310 54.88 -28.29 -1.68
C SER A 310 53.40 -28.54 -2.01
N SER A 311 52.97 -29.80 -2.04
CA SER A 311 51.57 -30.16 -2.29
C SER A 311 50.58 -29.70 -1.21
N ARG A 312 51.04 -29.34 0.00
CA ARG A 312 50.20 -28.75 1.07
C ARG A 312 50.58 -27.33 1.49
N ILE A 313 51.81 -26.89 1.23
CA ILE A 313 52.32 -25.58 1.65
C ILE A 313 52.52 -24.70 0.42
N SER A 314 51.88 -23.53 0.38
CA SER A 314 51.98 -22.58 -0.73
C SER A 314 52.40 -21.20 -0.23
N ILE A 315 53.50 -20.68 -0.79
CA ILE A 315 54.03 -19.34 -0.59
C ILE A 315 53.84 -18.55 -1.89
N SER A 316 53.18 -17.39 -1.81
CA SER A 316 52.83 -16.55 -2.97
C SER A 316 52.82 -15.05 -2.63
N THR A 317 52.70 -14.17 -3.63
CA THR A 317 52.39 -12.74 -3.44
C THR A 317 50.89 -12.47 -3.48
N ASP A 318 50.23 -12.86 -4.57
CA ASP A 318 48.88 -12.37 -4.90
C ASP A 318 47.80 -13.48 -4.94
N GLY A 319 47.93 -14.50 -4.08
CA GLY A 319 46.85 -15.43 -3.73
C GLY A 319 46.20 -16.27 -4.85
N LYS A 320 46.67 -16.18 -6.10
CA LYS A 320 46.11 -16.87 -7.27
C LYS A 320 47.17 -17.72 -7.98
N ILE A 321 47.19 -19.02 -7.68
CA ILE A 321 47.78 -20.03 -8.57
C ILE A 321 46.62 -20.82 -9.19
N SER A 322 46.39 -20.61 -10.48
CA SER A 322 45.42 -21.38 -11.25
C SER A 322 46.01 -22.72 -11.67
N LYS A 323 45.27 -23.82 -11.49
CA LYS A 323 45.64 -25.16 -11.99
C LYS A 323 45.46 -25.25 -13.51
N ALA A 324 46.33 -24.61 -14.29
CA ALA A 324 46.39 -24.78 -15.75
C ALA A 324 47.72 -24.30 -16.37
N ALA A 325 48.83 -25.02 -16.13
CA ALA A 325 50.02 -24.96 -16.99
C ALA A 325 50.92 -26.19 -16.81
N LEU A 326 50.84 -27.13 -17.75
CA LEU A 326 51.90 -28.12 -18.00
C LEU A 326 52.50 -27.78 -19.37
N ILE A 327 53.79 -27.47 -19.42
CA ILE A 327 54.80 -27.98 -20.38
C ILE A 327 56.14 -27.20 -20.24
N GLN A 328 57.19 -27.97 -19.92
CA GLN A 328 58.63 -27.83 -20.20
C GLN A 328 59.39 -26.49 -20.06
N ASN A 329 60.34 -26.51 -19.10
CA ASN A 329 61.77 -26.19 -19.23
C ASN A 329 62.21 -24.95 -20.05
N VAL A 330 62.58 -23.85 -19.38
CA VAL A 330 63.99 -23.43 -19.18
C VAL A 330 64.08 -22.70 -17.82
N TYR A 331 65.13 -22.99 -17.04
CA TYR A 331 65.40 -22.33 -15.75
C TYR A 331 66.21 -21.03 -15.90
N SER A 332 66.11 -20.19 -14.87
CA SER A 332 67.07 -19.12 -14.45
C SER A 332 66.85 -17.70 -14.98
N VAL A 333 67.08 -16.74 -14.08
CA VAL A 333 67.22 -15.28 -14.29
C VAL A 333 65.93 -14.49 -14.55
N LEU A 334 64.95 -14.58 -13.63
CA LEU A 334 64.30 -13.38 -13.03
C LEU A 334 63.43 -13.74 -11.78
N MET A 335 63.98 -14.48 -10.83
CA MET A 335 63.40 -14.58 -9.47
C MET A 335 63.95 -13.43 -8.63
N LEU A 336 63.09 -12.67 -7.92
CA LEU A 336 63.33 -12.03 -6.60
C LEU A 336 62.22 -11.01 -6.15
N ILE A 337 60.92 -11.27 -6.37
CA ILE A 337 59.84 -10.48 -5.72
C ILE A 337 58.63 -11.37 -5.32
N LEU A 338 58.85 -12.52 -4.67
CA LEU A 338 57.76 -13.46 -4.32
C LEU A 338 57.87 -14.00 -2.89
N GLY A 339 56.89 -13.72 -2.00
CA GLY A 339 56.84 -14.37 -0.67
C GLY A 339 55.89 -13.85 0.43
N LYS A 340 54.87 -13.03 0.14
CA LYS A 340 54.08 -12.31 1.17
C LYS A 340 53.05 -13.16 1.95
N ILE A 341 52.52 -14.23 1.35
CA ILE A 341 51.44 -15.06 1.92
C ILE A 341 51.90 -16.52 1.99
N LEU A 342 51.72 -17.16 3.15
CA LEU A 342 51.94 -18.59 3.41
C LEU A 342 50.60 -19.28 3.71
N SER A 343 50.29 -20.37 3.01
CA SER A 343 49.01 -21.10 3.10
C SER A 343 49.22 -22.61 3.27
N LEU A 344 48.43 -23.25 4.14
CA LEU A 344 48.41 -24.67 4.49
C LEU A 344 47.05 -25.26 4.10
N SER A 345 47.03 -26.16 3.11
CA SER A 345 45.77 -26.64 2.51
C SER A 345 44.95 -27.63 3.34
N GLU A 346 45.49 -28.13 4.45
CA GLU A 346 44.82 -29.06 5.37
C GLU A 346 45.61 -29.12 6.69
N ALA A 347 44.98 -28.74 7.81
CA ALA A 347 45.57 -28.69 9.14
C ALA A 347 45.55 -30.08 9.80
N ARG A 348 46.75 -30.57 10.15
CA ARG A 348 46.95 -31.83 10.87
C ARG A 348 47.61 -31.56 12.22
N THR A 349 47.52 -32.51 13.15
CA THR A 349 48.18 -32.41 14.47
C THR A 349 49.70 -32.23 14.39
N SER A 350 50.32 -32.63 13.27
CA SER A 350 51.75 -32.41 12.95
C SER A 350 52.12 -30.98 12.53
N ASP A 351 51.14 -30.15 12.14
CA ASP A 351 51.40 -28.80 11.62
C ASP A 351 51.55 -27.76 12.74
N LYS A 352 51.19 -28.12 13.98
CA LYS A 352 51.55 -27.40 15.21
C LYS A 352 53.03 -26.98 15.21
N GLY A 353 53.30 -25.73 15.59
CA GLY A 353 54.64 -25.13 15.63
C GLY A 353 54.60 -23.60 15.53
N ARG A 354 55.77 -22.96 15.53
CA ARG A 354 55.97 -21.52 15.33
C ARG A 354 56.31 -21.22 13.88
N TYR A 355 55.75 -20.17 13.31
CA TYR A 355 56.01 -19.70 11.96
C TYR A 355 56.54 -18.26 12.01
N ASP A 356 57.65 -17.97 11.35
CA ASP A 356 58.20 -16.61 11.24
C ASP A 356 58.25 -16.14 9.78
N CYS A 357 57.89 -14.87 9.55
CA CYS A 357 58.19 -14.16 8.30
C CYS A 357 59.36 -13.20 8.50
N ILE A 358 60.25 -13.14 7.51
CA ILE A 358 61.43 -12.30 7.46
C ILE A 358 61.36 -11.44 6.19
N ILE A 359 61.48 -10.13 6.33
CA ILE A 359 61.68 -9.20 5.21
C ILE A 359 63.08 -8.60 5.25
N ARG A 360 63.74 -8.49 4.11
CA ARG A 360 65.11 -7.95 4.00
C ARG A 360 65.27 -7.04 2.80
N ASN A 361 66.00 -5.95 2.94
CA ASN A 361 66.60 -5.27 1.79
C ASN A 361 68.10 -5.07 2.05
N ALA A 362 68.80 -4.37 1.15
CA ALA A 362 70.24 -4.13 1.27
C ALA A 362 70.68 -3.37 2.55
N VAL A 363 69.72 -2.85 3.33
CA VAL A 363 69.92 -1.94 4.47
C VAL A 363 69.67 -2.63 5.80
N LYS A 364 68.67 -3.53 5.86
CA LYS A 364 68.05 -4.01 7.11
C LYS A 364 67.26 -5.29 6.89
N ASN A 365 67.23 -6.15 7.93
CA ASN A 365 66.32 -7.29 8.01
C ASN A 365 65.33 -7.09 9.17
N LEU A 366 64.11 -7.58 9.02
CA LEU A 366 63.04 -7.55 10.03
C LEU A 366 62.34 -8.90 10.08
N THR A 367 62.03 -9.39 11.29
CA THR A 367 61.35 -10.69 11.52
C THR A 367 60.12 -10.54 12.41
N SER A 368 59.08 -11.36 12.20
CA SER A 368 57.86 -11.42 13.03
C SER A 368 57.22 -12.84 13.00
N SER A 369 56.40 -13.21 13.99
CA SER A 369 56.16 -14.62 14.38
C SER A 369 54.72 -14.97 14.85
N ALA A 370 54.26 -16.22 14.61
CA ALA A 370 52.93 -16.77 14.98
C ALA A 370 52.96 -18.29 15.37
N ASN A 371 51.90 -18.86 15.99
CA ASN A 371 51.81 -20.28 16.48
C ASN A 371 50.42 -20.97 16.16
N LEU A 372 50.28 -22.33 16.24
CA LEU A 372 49.09 -23.15 15.76
C LEU A 372 48.68 -24.43 16.60
N HIS A 373 47.40 -24.98 16.59
CA HIS A 373 46.85 -26.09 17.48
C HIS A 373 45.51 -26.86 17.04
N VAL A 374 45.19 -28.17 17.40
CA VAL A 374 44.07 -29.09 16.81
C VAL A 374 43.44 -30.34 17.65
N PRO A 375 42.10 -30.77 17.60
CA PRO A 375 41.36 -31.94 18.30
C PRO A 375 40.21 -32.86 17.58
N ASN A 376 39.49 -33.87 18.24
CA ASN A 376 38.52 -34.97 17.71
C ASN A 376 37.30 -35.56 18.63
N ASP A 377 36.19 -36.29 18.17
CA ASP A 377 35.16 -37.18 18.95
C ASP A 377 34.02 -38.10 18.19
N ILE A 378 33.19 -39.05 18.81
CA ILE A 378 32.20 -40.12 18.23
C ILE A 378 30.86 -40.56 19.07
N LYS A 379 29.81 -41.36 18.60
CA LYS A 379 28.47 -41.76 19.30
C LYS A 379 27.64 -43.08 18.81
N ALA A 380 26.34 -43.35 19.17
CA ALA A 380 25.41 -44.50 18.75
C ALA A 380 23.84 -44.23 18.76
N PRO A 381 22.89 -45.04 18.17
CA PRO A 381 21.48 -44.68 17.86
C PRO A 381 20.41 -44.68 18.97
N LYS A 382 19.50 -43.70 18.96
CA LYS A 382 18.34 -43.61 19.87
C LYS A 382 17.21 -42.73 19.33
N PHE A 383 15.94 -43.06 19.57
CA PHE A 383 14.82 -42.16 19.22
C PHE A 383 14.94 -40.79 19.89
N VAL A 384 14.68 -39.74 19.12
CA VAL A 384 14.47 -38.39 19.64
C VAL A 384 12.98 -38.10 19.83
N GLU A 385 12.14 -38.57 18.90
CA GLU A 385 10.67 -38.55 19.05
C GLU A 385 10.02 -39.72 18.30
N LYS A 386 8.87 -40.17 18.80
CA LYS A 386 8.12 -41.34 18.32
C LYS A 386 6.78 -40.88 17.78
N PRO A 387 6.21 -41.55 16.75
CA PRO A 387 4.85 -41.27 16.32
C PRO A 387 3.83 -41.64 17.44
N PRO A 388 2.65 -40.98 17.47
CA PRO A 388 1.65 -41.17 18.52
C PRO A 388 1.06 -42.59 18.50
N GLN A 389 0.56 -43.10 19.64
CA GLN A 389 0.06 -44.48 19.70
C GLN A 389 -1.22 -44.70 18.89
N SER A 390 -2.10 -43.70 18.80
CA SER A 390 -3.30 -43.72 17.96
C SER A 390 -3.60 -42.33 17.35
N LEU A 391 -4.31 -42.30 16.22
CA LEU A 391 -4.64 -41.07 15.50
C LEU A 391 -5.94 -41.23 14.67
N THR A 392 -6.78 -40.18 14.64
CA THR A 392 -8.12 -40.22 14.02
C THR A 392 -8.35 -39.02 13.10
N ALA A 393 -8.93 -39.22 11.91
CA ALA A 393 -9.14 -38.15 10.91
C ALA A 393 -10.37 -38.35 10.01
N SER A 394 -10.92 -37.27 9.45
CA SER A 394 -12.11 -37.33 8.57
C SER A 394 -11.77 -37.62 7.10
N VAL A 395 -12.68 -38.29 6.37
CA VAL A 395 -12.51 -38.54 4.92
C VAL A 395 -12.29 -37.24 4.12
N GLY A 396 -11.35 -37.30 3.18
CA GLY A 396 -10.95 -36.17 2.32
C GLY A 396 -9.88 -35.25 2.93
N SER A 397 -9.57 -35.40 4.22
CA SER A 397 -8.47 -34.66 4.88
C SER A 397 -7.08 -35.16 4.47
N ASN A 398 -6.04 -34.38 4.77
CA ASN A 398 -4.64 -34.76 4.59
C ASN A 398 -4.00 -35.04 5.97
N LEU A 399 -3.26 -36.14 6.11
CA LEU A 399 -2.73 -36.66 7.38
C LEU A 399 -1.22 -36.90 7.28
N THR A 400 -0.42 -36.60 8.31
CA THR A 400 1.05 -36.84 8.29
C THR A 400 1.54 -37.52 9.57
N LEU A 401 2.45 -38.50 9.41
CA LEU A 401 3.09 -39.27 10.50
C LEU A 401 4.62 -39.05 10.47
N PHE A 402 5.25 -38.83 11.63
CA PHE A 402 6.67 -38.42 11.77
C PHE A 402 7.52 -39.40 12.61
N CYS A 403 8.85 -39.44 12.39
CA CYS A 403 9.78 -40.30 13.12
C CYS A 403 11.24 -39.76 13.13
N ILE A 404 11.93 -39.78 14.29
CA ILE A 404 13.28 -39.18 14.47
C ILE A 404 14.25 -40.04 15.30
N ILE A 405 15.50 -40.23 14.85
CA ILE A 405 16.52 -41.09 15.52
C ILE A 405 17.94 -40.48 15.43
N ASP A 406 18.74 -40.53 16.50
CA ASP A 406 20.06 -39.88 16.69
C ASP A 406 21.21 -40.85 17.00
N GLY A 407 22.34 -40.80 16.27
CA GLY A 407 23.62 -41.51 16.53
C GLY A 407 24.79 -41.01 15.64
N ASN A 408 26.05 -41.34 15.96
CA ASN A 408 27.23 -40.95 15.12
C ASN A 408 28.15 -42.17 14.88
N PRO A 409 28.05 -42.88 13.74
CA PRO A 409 27.45 -42.43 12.47
C PRO A 409 25.92 -42.29 12.46
N VAL A 410 25.38 -41.49 11.54
CA VAL A 410 23.93 -41.18 11.44
C VAL A 410 23.11 -42.45 11.09
N PRO A 411 22.01 -42.77 11.80
CA PRO A 411 21.19 -43.96 11.55
C PRO A 411 20.22 -43.80 10.37
N ASN A 412 19.93 -44.89 9.65
CA ASN A 412 18.97 -44.99 8.53
C ASN A 412 17.54 -45.30 9.04
N ILE A 413 16.48 -44.82 8.38
CA ILE A 413 15.06 -44.97 8.81
C ILE A 413 14.21 -45.73 7.77
N GLN A 414 13.27 -46.57 8.21
CA GLN A 414 12.30 -47.31 7.39
C GLN A 414 10.89 -47.36 8.01
N TRP A 415 9.86 -47.40 7.17
CA TRP A 415 8.43 -47.45 7.55
C TRP A 415 7.69 -48.68 6.99
N THR A 416 6.78 -49.26 7.78
CA THR A 416 5.85 -50.33 7.38
C THR A 416 4.39 -49.99 7.73
N PHE A 417 3.44 -50.59 7.02
CA PHE A 417 1.99 -50.53 7.23
C PHE A 417 1.44 -51.96 7.20
N ASN A 418 0.77 -52.37 8.27
CA ASN A 418 0.28 -53.74 8.49
C ASN A 418 1.36 -54.80 8.16
N GLU A 419 2.58 -54.58 8.68
CA GLU A 419 3.79 -55.40 8.51
C GLU A 419 4.43 -55.40 7.10
N PHE A 420 3.80 -54.77 6.09
CA PHE A 420 4.37 -54.61 4.76
C PHE A 420 5.06 -53.25 4.58
N ARG A 421 6.15 -53.18 3.80
CA ARG A 421 6.88 -51.93 3.58
C ARG A 421 6.01 -50.91 2.81
N VAL A 422 5.93 -49.68 3.32
CA VAL A 422 5.20 -48.60 2.64
C VAL A 422 5.99 -48.15 1.39
N THR A 423 5.27 -47.70 0.36
CA THR A 423 5.82 -47.25 -0.93
C THR A 423 5.08 -46.01 -1.42
N GLU A 424 5.72 -45.19 -2.25
CA GLU A 424 5.11 -43.96 -2.77
C GLU A 424 3.95 -44.23 -3.73
N SER A 425 2.90 -43.42 -3.62
CA SER A 425 1.72 -43.46 -4.47
C SER A 425 1.07 -42.08 -4.55
N PRO A 426 0.09 -41.84 -5.45
CA PRO A 426 -0.63 -40.57 -5.50
C PRO A 426 -1.32 -40.17 -4.19
N ASN A 427 -1.67 -41.16 -3.35
CA ASN A 427 -2.34 -40.98 -2.06
C ASN A 427 -1.37 -40.98 -0.87
N ILE A 428 -0.14 -41.53 -0.98
CA ILE A 428 0.87 -41.55 0.10
C ILE A 428 2.22 -41.08 -0.43
N ARG A 429 2.74 -39.97 0.13
CA ARG A 429 4.03 -39.36 -0.22
C ARG A 429 5.02 -39.48 0.93
N TYR A 430 6.29 -39.76 0.64
CA TYR A 430 7.35 -39.64 1.63
C TYR A 430 7.87 -38.21 1.69
N LEU A 431 8.24 -37.78 2.89
CA LEU A 431 8.99 -36.55 3.13
C LEU A 431 10.19 -36.92 3.99
N GLN A 432 11.36 -36.98 3.35
CA GLN A 432 12.64 -37.11 4.04
C GLN A 432 13.19 -35.70 4.23
N ALA A 433 13.46 -35.32 5.48
CA ALA A 433 13.74 -33.92 5.82
C ALA A 433 15.07 -33.81 6.58
N ASP A 434 15.89 -32.85 6.15
CA ASP A 434 17.23 -32.62 6.68
C ASP A 434 17.16 -32.06 8.11
N ASN A 435 17.49 -32.88 9.12
CA ASN A 435 17.76 -32.52 10.52
C ASN A 435 16.74 -31.61 11.28
N PHE A 436 15.52 -31.41 10.74
CA PHE A 436 14.50 -30.51 11.27
C PHE A 436 13.10 -31.14 11.22
N LEU A 437 12.37 -31.12 12.35
CA LEU A 437 10.92 -31.37 12.34
C LEU A 437 10.14 -30.12 12.67
N GLU A 438 8.99 -30.04 12.01
CA GLU A 438 7.80 -29.38 12.51
C GLU A 438 6.88 -30.45 13.09
N MET A 439 6.36 -30.22 14.30
CA MET A 439 5.35 -31.07 14.92
C MET A 439 4.24 -30.19 15.48
N ALA A 440 2.99 -30.60 15.29
CA ALA A 440 1.84 -29.95 15.90
C ALA A 440 1.78 -30.30 17.40
N GLY A 441 1.53 -29.32 18.26
CA GLY A 441 1.40 -29.52 19.69
C GLY A 441 0.07 -30.17 20.08
N ASP A 442 0.13 -31.45 20.45
CA ASP A 442 -0.84 -32.26 21.20
C ASP A 442 -2.36 -32.11 20.94
N ASN A 443 -2.89 -33.14 20.27
CA ASN A 443 -4.19 -33.79 20.53
C ASN A 443 -5.50 -33.00 20.43
N LYS A 444 -5.53 -31.79 19.88
CA LYS A 444 -6.74 -31.22 19.26
C LYS A 444 -6.41 -30.55 17.93
N LEU A 445 -7.28 -30.73 16.93
CA LEU A 445 -7.21 -29.92 15.71
C LEU A 445 -7.45 -28.44 16.07
N ASN A 446 -6.71 -27.56 15.39
CA ASN A 446 -6.71 -26.09 15.42
C ASN A 446 -5.80 -25.40 16.48
N VAL A 447 -5.25 -24.26 16.02
CA VAL A 447 -4.60 -23.15 16.74
C VAL A 447 -3.15 -23.35 17.23
N GLY A 448 -2.22 -22.65 16.58
CA GLY A 448 -1.23 -21.81 17.28
C GLY A 448 0.24 -22.27 17.33
N ILE A 449 1.11 -21.40 16.79
CA ILE A 449 2.55 -21.25 17.10
C ILE A 449 3.47 -22.43 16.70
N HIS A 450 4.09 -22.34 15.53
CA HIS A 450 5.11 -23.29 15.07
C HIS A 450 6.48 -23.08 15.77
N ARG A 451 6.96 -24.09 16.50
CA ARG A 451 8.33 -24.17 17.02
C ARG A 451 9.15 -25.21 16.22
N ARG A 452 10.11 -24.76 15.38
CA ARG A 452 11.10 -25.66 14.76
C ARG A 452 12.17 -26.07 15.78
N LYS A 453 12.43 -27.38 15.89
CA LYS A 453 13.50 -27.96 16.73
C LYS A 453 14.64 -28.41 15.82
N ARG A 454 15.85 -27.87 16.00
CA ARG A 454 17.06 -28.28 15.27
C ARG A 454 17.76 -29.39 16.03
N PHE A 455 18.04 -30.51 15.38
CA PHE A 455 18.71 -31.64 16.00
C PHE A 455 20.23 -31.62 15.72
N GLN A 456 21.02 -32.28 16.57
CA GLN A 456 22.49 -32.29 16.48
C GLN A 456 23.00 -33.12 15.29
N ASN A 457 24.27 -32.94 14.91
CA ASN A 457 24.91 -33.82 13.94
C ASN A 457 24.93 -35.26 14.49
N GLY A 458 24.21 -36.14 13.79
CA GLY A 458 23.90 -37.50 14.22
C GLY A 458 22.44 -37.90 14.02
N VAL A 459 21.53 -36.94 13.83
CA VAL A 459 20.09 -37.22 13.74
C VAL A 459 19.61 -37.44 12.31
N ASN A 460 18.66 -38.35 12.12
CA ASN A 460 17.91 -38.59 10.88
C ASN A 460 16.40 -38.53 11.16
N LEU A 461 15.63 -38.20 10.12
CA LEU A 461 14.18 -37.99 10.13
C LEU A 461 13.54 -38.52 8.84
N GLN A 462 12.38 -39.16 8.97
CA GLN A 462 11.50 -39.43 7.84
C GLN A 462 10.02 -39.38 8.26
N SER A 463 9.18 -38.76 7.43
CA SER A 463 7.71 -38.73 7.58
C SER A 463 6.98 -39.23 6.33
N ILE A 464 5.70 -39.57 6.51
CA ILE A 464 4.78 -39.97 5.43
C ILE A 464 3.48 -39.16 5.51
N THR A 465 3.00 -38.68 4.36
CA THR A 465 1.77 -37.88 4.24
C THR A 465 0.74 -38.60 3.36
N ILE A 466 -0.46 -38.79 3.90
CA ILE A 466 -1.64 -39.33 3.21
C ILE A 466 -2.47 -38.15 2.69
N VAL A 467 -2.77 -38.11 1.40
CA VAL A 467 -3.48 -37.01 0.72
C VAL A 467 -4.88 -37.46 0.31
N SER A 468 -5.91 -36.73 0.75
CA SER A 468 -7.32 -37.07 0.61
C SER A 468 -7.64 -38.46 1.15
N ALA A 469 -7.49 -38.62 2.48
CA ALA A 469 -7.63 -39.88 3.19
C ALA A 469 -9.02 -40.54 3.03
N THR A 470 -9.02 -41.86 3.00
CA THR A 470 -10.19 -42.74 2.80
C THR A 470 -10.17 -43.89 3.82
N GLU A 471 -11.28 -44.60 4.00
CA GLU A 471 -11.39 -45.68 5.01
C GLU A 471 -10.27 -46.73 4.89
N ILE A 472 -9.84 -47.06 3.66
CA ILE A 472 -8.77 -48.03 3.39
C ILE A 472 -7.38 -47.61 3.89
N ASN A 473 -7.20 -46.35 4.31
CA ASN A 473 -5.95 -45.87 4.90
C ASN A 473 -5.83 -46.20 6.41
N SER A 474 -6.87 -46.75 7.03
CA SER A 474 -6.91 -47.16 8.43
C SER A 474 -6.10 -48.45 8.68
N GLY A 475 -5.34 -48.51 9.77
CA GLY A 475 -4.47 -49.65 10.10
C GLY A 475 -3.26 -49.28 10.96
N THR A 476 -2.29 -50.19 11.09
CA THR A 476 -1.12 -50.01 11.95
C THR A 476 0.11 -49.62 11.14
N TYR A 477 0.79 -48.53 11.52
CA TYR A 477 2.04 -48.05 10.92
C TYR A 477 3.21 -48.20 11.92
N GLU A 478 4.40 -48.58 11.45
CA GLU A 478 5.61 -48.76 12.28
C GLU A 478 6.84 -48.10 11.65
N CYS A 479 7.67 -47.44 12.48
CA CYS A 479 8.95 -46.84 12.10
C CYS A 479 10.12 -47.56 12.78
N VAL A 480 11.23 -47.76 12.06
CA VAL A 480 12.46 -48.43 12.51
C VAL A 480 13.69 -47.63 12.07
N GLY A 481 14.78 -47.61 12.84
CA GLY A 481 16.07 -47.13 12.32
C GLY A 481 17.33 -47.60 13.05
N MET A 482 18.47 -47.47 12.35
CA MET A 482 19.69 -48.30 12.58
C MET A 482 20.99 -47.68 12.06
N ASN A 483 22.13 -47.90 12.74
CA ASN A 483 23.48 -47.63 12.25
C ASN A 483 24.45 -48.78 12.57
N ASP A 484 25.74 -48.61 12.27
CA ASP A 484 26.85 -49.57 12.51
C ASP A 484 27.09 -49.95 13.99
N VAL A 485 26.33 -49.37 14.93
CA VAL A 485 26.45 -49.50 16.39
C VAL A 485 25.12 -49.91 17.07
N GLY A 486 23.95 -49.88 16.38
CA GLY A 486 22.66 -50.30 16.98
C GLY A 486 21.37 -50.04 16.16
N LEU A 487 20.19 -50.41 16.71
CA LEU A 487 18.86 -50.33 16.06
C LEU A 487 17.71 -50.02 17.06
N THR A 488 16.61 -49.39 16.63
CA THR A 488 15.41 -49.07 17.45
C THR A 488 14.08 -48.95 16.63
N SER A 489 12.88 -49.22 17.20
CA SER A 489 11.54 -49.12 16.52
C SER A 489 10.33 -48.60 17.36
N SER A 490 9.21 -48.20 16.71
CA SER A 490 7.95 -47.72 17.33
C SER A 490 6.69 -47.82 16.43
N ARG A 491 5.48 -48.08 16.98
CA ARG A 491 4.18 -48.32 16.28
C ARG A 491 3.06 -47.29 16.57
N THR A 492 2.11 -47.15 15.64
CA THR A 492 0.95 -46.23 15.63
C THR A 492 -0.29 -46.84 14.99
N GLN A 493 -1.49 -46.63 15.56
CA GLN A 493 -2.78 -47.04 14.97
C GLN A 493 -3.53 -45.84 14.35
N VAL A 494 -4.00 -45.96 13.10
CA VAL A 494 -4.75 -44.90 12.40
C VAL A 494 -6.18 -45.36 12.08
N GLU A 495 -7.16 -44.49 12.32
CA GLU A 495 -8.58 -44.72 12.05
C GLU A 495 -9.18 -43.51 11.27
N ILE A 496 -9.76 -43.77 10.09
CA ILE A 496 -10.39 -42.73 9.27
C ILE A 496 -11.91 -42.77 9.44
N ILE A 497 -12.46 -41.71 10.04
CA ILE A 497 -13.90 -41.54 10.25
C ILE A 497 -14.53 -41.02 8.95
N THR A 498 -15.33 -41.86 8.29
CA THR A 498 -16.42 -41.36 7.47
C THR A 498 -17.42 -40.64 8.38
N PRO A 499 -17.90 -39.42 8.04
CA PRO A 499 -19.10 -38.92 8.69
C PRO A 499 -20.21 -39.95 8.44
N HIS A 500 -20.67 -40.60 9.51
CA HIS A 500 -21.59 -41.73 9.39
C HIS A 500 -22.76 -41.37 8.47
N LYS A 501 -23.11 -42.28 7.58
CA LYS A 501 -24.39 -42.28 6.83
C LYS A 501 -25.58 -42.54 7.77
N GLU A 502 -25.68 -41.74 8.83
CA GLU A 502 -26.76 -41.74 9.79
C GLU A 502 -26.91 -40.32 10.35
N PHE A 503 -27.65 -39.48 9.61
CA PHE A 503 -28.45 -38.43 10.24
C PHE A 503 -29.60 -39.10 11.02
N SER A 504 -29.26 -39.91 12.02
CA SER A 504 -30.23 -40.55 12.93
C SER A 504 -30.42 -39.67 14.17
N ASN A 505 -31.69 -39.49 14.53
CA ASN A 505 -32.14 -38.48 15.49
C ASN A 505 -31.50 -38.64 16.89
N GLN A 506 -30.86 -37.59 17.41
CA GLN A 506 -31.30 -36.94 18.67
C GLN A 506 -30.55 -35.66 19.11
N ASN A 507 -29.30 -35.39 18.65
CA ASN A 507 -28.54 -34.16 19.01
C ASN A 507 -28.26 -33.23 17.80
N LEU A 508 -29.32 -32.75 17.14
CA LEU A 508 -29.23 -31.99 15.87
C LEU A 508 -28.79 -30.52 15.99
N THR A 509 -28.94 -29.89 17.15
CA THR A 509 -28.75 -28.43 17.31
C THR A 509 -27.34 -28.01 17.71
N GLU A 510 -26.63 -28.84 18.49
CA GLU A 510 -25.28 -28.52 19.00
C GLU A 510 -24.24 -28.73 17.89
N ASN A 511 -24.22 -29.91 17.27
CA ASN A 511 -23.36 -30.25 16.13
C ASN A 511 -23.51 -29.27 14.93
N ARG A 512 -24.73 -28.75 14.70
CA ARG A 512 -24.99 -27.79 13.62
C ARG A 512 -24.54 -26.37 13.96
N ARG A 513 -24.60 -25.98 15.25
CA ARG A 513 -24.03 -24.71 15.73
C ARG A 513 -22.52 -24.70 15.56
N ASP A 514 -21.84 -25.80 15.90
CA ASP A 514 -20.38 -25.91 15.82
C ASP A 514 -19.85 -25.90 14.38
N PHE A 515 -20.58 -26.52 13.44
CA PHE A 515 -20.29 -26.41 12.01
C PHE A 515 -20.38 -24.95 11.51
N LEU A 516 -21.42 -24.22 11.91
CA LEU A 516 -21.57 -22.82 11.50
C LEU A 516 -20.52 -21.92 12.16
N ALA A 517 -20.18 -22.16 13.42
CA ALA A 517 -19.14 -21.43 14.13
C ALA A 517 -17.75 -21.65 13.50
N SER A 518 -17.38 -22.90 13.19
CA SER A 518 -16.11 -23.20 12.49
C SER A 518 -16.07 -22.62 11.08
N THR A 519 -17.21 -22.59 10.37
CA THR A 519 -17.30 -21.97 9.04
C THR A 519 -17.11 -20.45 9.09
N VAL A 520 -17.65 -19.75 10.10
CA VAL A 520 -17.43 -18.31 10.29
C VAL A 520 -15.97 -18.01 10.66
N LEU A 521 -15.33 -18.86 11.46
CA LEU A 521 -13.90 -18.73 11.79
C LEU A 521 -13.03 -18.87 10.54
N ALA A 522 -13.26 -19.91 9.72
CA ALA A 522 -12.54 -20.08 8.46
C ALA A 522 -12.79 -18.93 7.46
N ALA A 523 -14.01 -18.38 7.43
CA ALA A 523 -14.32 -17.20 6.63
C ALA A 523 -13.50 -15.98 7.09
N ARG A 524 -13.48 -15.72 8.41
CA ARG A 524 -12.72 -14.64 9.03
C ARG A 524 -11.23 -14.74 8.76
N GLU A 525 -10.62 -15.90 9.01
CA GLU A 525 -9.21 -16.17 8.75
C GLU A 525 -8.83 -15.89 7.27
N SER A 526 -9.66 -16.33 6.32
CA SER A 526 -9.42 -16.11 4.89
C SER A 526 -9.48 -14.63 4.46
N ILE A 527 -10.27 -13.80 5.15
CA ILE A 527 -10.38 -12.36 4.88
C ILE A 527 -9.27 -11.60 5.60
N GLU A 528 -9.01 -11.90 6.87
CA GLU A 528 -7.93 -11.28 7.64
C GLU A 528 -6.58 -11.51 6.93
N THR A 529 -6.31 -12.72 6.43
CA THR A 529 -5.12 -13.02 5.63
C THR A 529 -5.09 -12.21 4.32
N ALA A 530 -6.19 -12.15 3.56
CA ALA A 530 -6.23 -11.40 2.29
C ALA A 530 -6.09 -9.88 2.49
N VAL A 531 -6.56 -9.35 3.62
CA VAL A 531 -6.40 -7.96 4.04
C VAL A 531 -4.97 -7.69 4.51
N GLU A 532 -4.38 -8.57 5.32
CA GLU A 532 -2.99 -8.47 5.76
C GLU A 532 -2.02 -8.55 4.57
N ASP A 533 -2.22 -9.49 3.64
CA ASP A 533 -1.48 -9.55 2.38
C ASP A 533 -1.61 -8.25 1.57
N THR A 534 -2.80 -7.64 1.57
CA THR A 534 -3.04 -6.35 0.89
C THR A 534 -2.26 -5.22 1.55
N VAL A 535 -2.34 -5.10 2.88
CA VAL A 535 -1.60 -4.11 3.67
C VAL A 535 -0.09 -4.32 3.53
N MET A 536 0.40 -5.55 3.67
CA MET A 536 1.82 -5.89 3.57
C MET A 536 2.36 -5.64 2.17
N ARG A 537 1.63 -6.00 1.10
CA ARG A 537 2.03 -5.68 -0.28
C ARG A 537 2.13 -4.17 -0.48
N ILE A 538 1.20 -3.37 0.04
CA ILE A 538 1.25 -1.91 -0.17
C ILE A 538 2.33 -1.26 0.71
N LEU A 539 2.56 -1.72 1.95
CA LEU A 539 3.61 -1.21 2.83
C LEU A 539 5.03 -1.60 2.39
N GLN A 540 5.24 -2.81 1.85
CA GLN A 540 6.53 -3.27 1.33
C GLN A 540 6.92 -2.64 -0.02
N ARG A 541 5.95 -2.20 -0.83
CA ARG A 541 6.15 -1.66 -2.20
C ARG A 541 6.59 -0.18 -2.29
N ARG A 542 7.01 0.43 -1.18
CA ARG A 542 7.38 1.86 -1.13
C ARG A 542 8.48 2.33 -2.09
N ASP A 543 9.27 1.42 -2.67
CA ASP A 543 10.44 1.77 -3.50
C ASP A 543 10.29 1.44 -4.99
N ASP A 544 9.11 0.98 -5.48
CA ASP A 544 8.89 0.76 -6.93
C ASP A 544 7.43 0.75 -7.41
N ASP A 545 6.40 0.84 -6.54
CA ASP A 545 5.02 0.54 -6.96
C ASP A 545 3.92 1.20 -6.10
N GLY A 546 4.22 2.34 -5.46
CA GLY A 546 3.31 3.07 -4.57
C GLY A 546 2.20 3.81 -5.31
N GLN A 547 1.19 3.10 -5.81
CA GLN A 547 0.05 3.65 -6.55
C GLN A 547 -0.87 4.50 -5.65
N PRO A 548 -1.02 5.83 -5.87
CA PRO A 548 -1.86 6.72 -5.06
C PRO A 548 -3.28 6.23 -4.80
N SER A 549 -3.88 5.57 -5.80
CA SER A 549 -5.21 4.99 -5.78
C SER A 549 -5.32 3.71 -4.95
N SER A 550 -4.32 2.82 -5.01
CA SER A 550 -4.26 1.62 -4.17
C SER A 550 -4.01 1.98 -2.70
N LEU A 551 -3.33 3.09 -2.46
CA LEU A 551 -3.06 3.61 -1.13
C LEU A 551 -4.33 4.12 -0.42
N LEU A 552 -5.35 4.56 -1.15
CA LEU A 552 -6.70 4.85 -0.62
C LEU A 552 -7.34 3.63 0.08
N GLN A 553 -6.92 2.40 -0.21
CA GLN A 553 -7.42 1.18 0.45
C GLN A 553 -6.64 0.81 1.73
N VAL A 554 -5.38 1.24 1.88
CA VAL A 554 -4.63 1.07 3.15
C VAL A 554 -5.29 1.85 4.28
N PHE A 555 -6.02 2.92 3.93
CA PHE A 555 -6.81 3.70 4.88
C PHE A 555 -7.88 2.92 5.57
N GLN A 556 -8.70 2.22 4.80
CA GLN A 556 -9.77 1.40 5.35
C GLN A 556 -9.22 0.25 6.22
N ASN A 557 -7.89 0.07 6.28
CA ASN A 557 -7.20 -0.89 7.11
C ASN A 557 -6.64 -0.35 8.45
N ARG A 558 -7.02 0.85 8.95
CA ARG A 558 -6.89 1.15 10.40
C ARG A 558 -8.16 0.77 11.18
N ASN A 559 -8.01 0.48 12.48
CA ASN A 559 -9.12 0.12 13.36
C ASN A 559 -10.13 1.28 13.48
N SER A 560 -11.31 1.10 12.91
CA SER A 560 -12.28 2.17 12.63
C SER A 560 -13.65 1.58 12.29
N THR A 561 -14.70 2.40 12.40
CA THR A 561 -16.09 1.93 12.23
C THR A 561 -16.38 1.45 10.80
N ALA A 562 -15.92 2.16 9.75
CA ALA A 562 -16.03 1.64 8.37
C ALA A 562 -15.32 0.29 8.18
N ARG A 563 -14.11 0.13 8.72
CA ARG A 563 -13.35 -1.13 8.61
C ARG A 563 -14.13 -2.28 9.24
N GLN A 564 -14.56 -2.10 10.49
CA GLN A 564 -15.27 -3.12 11.25
C GLN A 564 -16.56 -3.53 10.52
N LEU A 565 -17.33 -2.56 10.02
CA LEU A 565 -18.57 -2.81 9.27
C LEU A 565 -18.32 -3.55 7.94
N ALA A 566 -17.28 -3.14 7.19
CA ALA A 566 -16.90 -3.79 5.94
C ALA A 566 -16.39 -5.22 6.17
N THR A 567 -15.46 -5.43 7.12
CA THR A 567 -14.96 -6.75 7.52
C THR A 567 -16.11 -7.66 7.94
N ALA A 568 -17.02 -7.18 8.80
CA ALA A 568 -18.15 -7.98 9.25
C ALA A 568 -19.04 -8.41 8.07
N GLY A 569 -19.27 -7.52 7.10
CA GLY A 569 -20.02 -7.81 5.88
C GLY A 569 -19.31 -8.83 4.96
N GLU A 570 -18.00 -8.68 4.77
CA GLU A 570 -17.18 -9.62 4.00
C GLU A 570 -17.17 -11.01 4.66
N VAL A 571 -16.98 -11.10 5.98
CA VAL A 571 -16.99 -12.36 6.76
C VAL A 571 -18.35 -13.05 6.64
N PHE A 572 -19.42 -12.28 6.74
CA PHE A 572 -20.77 -12.80 6.59
C PHE A 572 -20.99 -13.45 5.20
N GLU A 573 -20.66 -12.74 4.12
CA GLU A 573 -20.81 -13.28 2.76
C GLU A 573 -19.86 -14.44 2.47
N ARG A 574 -18.63 -14.39 2.98
CA ARG A 574 -17.64 -15.46 2.80
C ARG A 574 -18.08 -16.74 3.49
N THR A 575 -18.71 -16.63 4.66
CA THR A 575 -19.36 -17.77 5.35
C THR A 575 -20.41 -18.41 4.44
N LEU A 576 -21.30 -17.61 3.84
CA LEU A 576 -22.32 -18.12 2.91
C LEU A 576 -21.73 -18.84 1.68
N ALA A 577 -20.62 -18.34 1.13
CA ALA A 577 -19.94 -18.97 0.01
C ALA A 577 -19.25 -20.30 0.39
N ILE A 578 -18.71 -20.40 1.61
CA ILE A 578 -18.13 -21.66 2.11
C ILE A 578 -19.25 -22.68 2.38
N ILE A 579 -20.41 -22.27 2.90
CA ILE A 579 -21.57 -23.16 3.08
C ILE A 579 -22.07 -23.71 1.74
N ASP A 580 -22.23 -22.86 0.72
CA ASP A 580 -22.63 -23.28 -0.63
C ASP A 580 -21.68 -24.36 -1.20
N LYS A 581 -20.37 -24.14 -1.12
CA LYS A 581 -19.36 -25.13 -1.54
C LYS A 581 -19.49 -26.48 -0.81
N HIS A 582 -19.84 -26.47 0.48
CA HIS A 582 -20.09 -27.68 1.25
C HIS A 582 -21.36 -28.41 0.79
N VAL A 583 -22.45 -27.70 0.51
CA VAL A 583 -23.68 -28.32 -0.03
C VAL A 583 -23.42 -28.96 -1.40
N GLN A 584 -22.72 -28.24 -2.29
CA GLN A 584 -22.33 -28.77 -3.61
C GLN A 584 -21.43 -30.01 -3.52
N ALA A 585 -20.65 -30.16 -2.43
CA ALA A 585 -19.84 -31.35 -2.15
C ALA A 585 -20.64 -32.53 -1.54
N GLY A 586 -21.97 -32.42 -1.39
CA GLY A 586 -22.85 -33.50 -0.94
C GLY A 586 -23.32 -33.41 0.52
N LEU A 587 -23.09 -32.30 1.23
CA LEU A 587 -23.71 -32.09 2.54
C LEU A 587 -25.21 -31.78 2.39
N SER A 588 -26.04 -32.80 2.62
CA SER A 588 -27.49 -32.71 2.58
C SER A 588 -28.06 -32.02 3.83
N PHE A 589 -28.33 -30.72 3.70
CA PHE A 589 -29.44 -30.09 4.43
C PHE A 589 -30.71 -30.38 3.63
N ASN A 590 -31.79 -30.86 4.25
CA ASN A 590 -33.00 -31.39 3.59
C ASN A 590 -33.64 -30.44 2.54
N ALA A 591 -33.12 -30.47 1.31
CA ALA A 591 -33.57 -29.72 0.15
C ALA A 591 -33.03 -30.37 -1.13
N GLU A 592 -33.86 -30.48 -2.17
CA GLU A 592 -33.48 -31.11 -3.46
C GLU A 592 -32.73 -30.16 -4.40
N ASP A 593 -32.83 -28.84 -4.18
CA ASP A 593 -32.14 -27.77 -4.90
C ASP A 593 -31.54 -26.74 -3.93
N PHE A 594 -30.33 -26.24 -4.23
CA PHE A 594 -29.68 -25.22 -3.41
C PHE A 594 -30.38 -23.86 -3.53
N SER A 595 -31.01 -23.45 -2.44
CA SER A 595 -31.47 -22.09 -2.19
C SER A 595 -31.16 -21.75 -0.75
N TYR A 596 -30.60 -20.56 -0.49
CA TYR A 596 -30.27 -20.11 0.86
C TYR A 596 -31.49 -20.12 1.81
N LYS A 597 -32.72 -20.02 1.27
CA LYS A 597 -33.99 -20.16 2.01
C LYS A 597 -34.29 -21.60 2.47
N ASN A 598 -33.73 -22.60 1.80
CA ASN A 598 -33.98 -24.02 2.03
C ASN A 598 -32.90 -24.66 2.92
N VAL A 599 -31.69 -24.08 2.92
CA VAL A 599 -30.52 -24.63 3.64
C VAL A 599 -30.38 -24.06 5.05
N LEU A 600 -30.49 -22.74 5.23
CA LEU A 600 -30.26 -22.05 6.50
C LEU A 600 -31.55 -21.44 7.04
N ASN A 601 -31.84 -21.65 8.33
CA ASN A 601 -32.99 -21.04 9.00
C ASN A 601 -32.63 -19.67 9.65
N THR A 602 -33.65 -18.95 10.12
CA THR A 602 -33.50 -17.61 10.72
C THR A 602 -32.58 -17.60 11.95
N TYR A 603 -32.56 -18.66 12.76
CA TYR A 603 -31.68 -18.76 13.93
C TYR A 603 -30.21 -18.88 13.51
N GLU A 604 -29.94 -19.66 12.48
CA GLU A 604 -28.59 -19.90 11.94
C GLU A 604 -28.03 -18.66 11.24
N LEU A 605 -28.86 -17.95 10.48
CA LEU A 605 -28.49 -16.67 9.88
C LEU A 605 -28.22 -15.60 10.97
N ASN A 606 -28.96 -15.61 12.08
CA ASN A 606 -28.68 -14.76 13.23
C ASN A 606 -27.36 -15.16 13.94
N LEU A 607 -27.08 -16.45 14.08
CA LEU A 607 -25.80 -16.95 14.61
C LEU A 607 -24.63 -16.48 13.74
N ILE A 608 -24.69 -16.66 12.41
CA ILE A 608 -23.67 -16.17 11.47
C ILE A 608 -23.54 -14.65 11.57
N SER A 609 -24.65 -13.91 11.58
CA SER A 609 -24.68 -12.43 11.76
C SER A 609 -23.98 -12.00 13.05
N THR A 610 -24.20 -12.74 14.15
CA THR A 610 -23.59 -12.46 15.45
C THR A 610 -22.10 -12.75 15.44
N LEU A 611 -21.69 -13.93 14.98
CA LEU A 611 -20.28 -14.36 14.94
C LEU A 611 -19.44 -13.58 13.91
N SER A 612 -20.07 -13.01 12.88
CA SER A 612 -19.41 -12.14 11.90
C SER A 612 -19.20 -10.71 12.41
N GLY A 613 -19.85 -10.31 13.51
CA GLY A 613 -19.77 -8.94 14.07
C GLY A 613 -20.87 -7.98 13.58
N CYS A 614 -21.85 -8.43 12.77
CA CYS A 614 -22.89 -7.55 12.22
C CYS A 614 -23.72 -6.80 13.28
N ASN A 615 -23.75 -7.27 14.52
CA ASN A 615 -24.60 -6.70 15.57
C ASN A 615 -23.96 -5.49 16.28
N GLU A 616 -22.63 -5.33 16.22
CA GLU A 616 -21.91 -4.20 16.87
C GLU A 616 -22.23 -2.85 16.20
N HIS A 617 -22.62 -2.86 14.92
CA HIS A 617 -23.01 -1.67 14.17
C HIS A 617 -24.53 -1.41 14.18
N ARG A 618 -25.30 -2.13 15.00
CA ARG A 618 -26.78 -2.05 15.07
C ARG A 618 -27.30 -1.45 16.39
N HIS A 619 -26.46 -0.72 17.12
CA HIS A 619 -26.87 -0.07 18.36
C HIS A 619 -27.94 1.00 18.12
N PRO A 620 -28.95 1.13 19.01
CA PRO A 620 -29.94 2.19 18.91
C PRO A 620 -29.29 3.55 19.19
N VAL A 621 -29.32 4.46 18.21
CA VAL A 621 -28.86 5.85 18.38
C VAL A 621 -29.87 6.63 19.22
N SER A 622 -29.39 7.22 20.32
CA SER A 622 -30.20 8.06 21.20
C SER A 622 -30.08 9.54 20.80
N CYS A 623 -31.15 10.09 20.21
CA CYS A 623 -31.25 11.52 19.90
C CYS A 623 -31.66 12.37 21.12
N SER A 624 -31.21 11.98 22.32
CA SER A 624 -31.64 12.52 23.61
C SER A 624 -30.97 13.84 23.99
N ASP A 625 -29.86 14.22 23.35
CA ASP A 625 -29.37 15.61 23.41
C ASP A 625 -30.23 16.50 22.50
N HIS A 626 -31.43 16.80 23.00
CA HIS A 626 -32.38 17.67 22.31
C HIS A 626 -31.79 19.07 22.07
N VAL A 627 -30.94 19.58 22.97
CA VAL A 627 -30.37 20.94 22.87
C VAL A 627 -29.38 21.04 21.71
N TYR A 628 -28.54 20.03 21.49
CA TYR A 628 -27.66 19.97 20.33
C TYR A 628 -28.44 19.64 19.05
N HIS A 629 -29.21 18.55 19.06
CA HIS A 629 -29.89 18.05 17.85
C HIS A 629 -31.04 18.95 17.36
N GLU A 630 -31.53 19.91 18.16
CA GLU A 630 -32.41 20.98 17.66
C GLU A 630 -31.67 22.01 16.79
N LYS A 631 -30.40 22.31 17.12
CA LYS A 631 -29.65 23.43 16.55
C LYS A 631 -28.70 23.04 15.42
N TYR A 632 -28.04 21.89 15.55
CA TYR A 632 -26.93 21.45 14.72
C TYR A 632 -27.09 20.01 14.21
N ARG A 633 -26.57 19.75 13.01
CA ARG A 633 -26.40 18.40 12.46
C ARG A 633 -25.31 17.68 13.26
N SER A 634 -25.45 16.39 13.51
CA SER A 634 -24.29 15.57 13.89
C SER A 634 -23.28 15.51 12.73
N ILE A 635 -22.10 14.97 13.00
CA ILE A 635 -21.07 14.74 11.98
C ILE A 635 -21.45 13.56 11.07
N ASP A 636 -22.07 12.51 11.63
CA ASP A 636 -22.45 11.28 10.93
C ASP A 636 -23.80 11.32 10.20
N GLY A 637 -24.51 12.46 10.27
CA GLY A 637 -25.85 12.64 9.72
C GLY A 637 -26.98 11.99 10.53
N THR A 638 -26.67 11.29 11.62
CA THR A 638 -27.70 10.69 12.49
C THR A 638 -28.60 11.75 13.15
N CYS A 639 -29.77 11.31 13.61
CA CYS A 639 -30.77 12.16 14.26
C CYS A 639 -31.30 13.32 13.40
N ASN A 640 -30.99 13.38 12.09
CA ASN A 640 -31.70 14.26 11.15
C ASN A 640 -33.20 13.91 11.18
N ASN A 641 -33.55 12.65 10.94
CA ASN A 641 -34.89 12.13 11.19
C ASN A 641 -35.00 11.57 12.63
N LEU A 642 -35.75 12.25 13.50
CA LEU A 642 -35.90 11.85 14.91
C LEU A 642 -36.67 10.52 15.11
N GLN A 643 -37.47 10.07 14.13
CA GLN A 643 -38.20 8.79 14.19
C GLN A 643 -37.40 7.64 13.58
N LYS A 644 -36.48 7.96 12.66
CA LYS A 644 -35.60 7.01 11.95
C LYS A 644 -34.16 7.55 11.96
N PRO A 645 -33.44 7.50 13.09
CA PRO A 645 -32.16 8.22 13.26
C PRO A 645 -31.07 7.95 12.24
N PHE A 646 -31.11 6.81 11.51
CA PHE A 646 -30.15 6.43 10.49
C PHE A 646 -30.50 6.87 9.06
N TRP A 647 -31.68 7.44 8.82
CA TRP A 647 -32.08 7.90 7.48
C TRP A 647 -31.21 9.08 7.03
N GLY A 648 -30.43 8.87 5.97
CA GLY A 648 -29.40 9.79 5.48
C GLY A 648 -28.07 9.80 6.25
N ALA A 649 -27.88 8.91 7.22
CA ALA A 649 -26.64 8.82 7.98
C ALA A 649 -25.52 8.09 7.20
N SER A 650 -24.27 8.46 7.49
CA SER A 650 -23.08 7.77 6.97
C SER A 650 -22.96 6.33 7.49
N LEU A 651 -22.18 5.50 6.79
CA LEU A 651 -21.99 4.07 7.07
C LEU A 651 -23.29 3.24 7.02
N THR A 652 -24.30 3.72 6.29
CA THR A 652 -25.56 3.00 6.04
C THR A 652 -25.63 2.45 4.61
N GLY A 653 -26.59 1.56 4.33
CA GLY A 653 -26.80 1.02 2.99
C GLY A 653 -27.45 2.03 2.04
N PHE A 654 -27.03 2.04 0.78
CA PHE A 654 -27.72 2.81 -0.26
C PHE A 654 -29.21 2.42 -0.35
N HIS A 655 -30.08 3.41 -0.55
CA HIS A 655 -31.51 3.19 -0.74
C HIS A 655 -31.81 2.51 -2.09
N ARG A 656 -32.77 1.59 -2.13
CA ARG A 656 -33.21 0.90 -3.37
C ARG A 656 -34.56 1.42 -3.83
N LEU A 657 -34.57 2.13 -4.96
CA LEU A 657 -35.81 2.54 -5.65
C LEU A 657 -36.52 1.34 -6.30
N ILE A 658 -35.75 0.41 -6.85
CA ILE A 658 -36.21 -0.89 -7.37
C ILE A 658 -35.32 -2.01 -6.84
N GLN A 659 -35.85 -3.24 -6.81
CA GLN A 659 -35.11 -4.42 -6.34
C GLN A 659 -33.88 -4.68 -7.21
N PRO A 660 -32.71 -4.99 -6.62
CA PRO A 660 -31.50 -5.31 -7.37
C PRO A 660 -31.58 -6.68 -8.05
N ILE A 661 -30.80 -6.85 -9.11
CA ILE A 661 -30.70 -8.09 -9.88
C ILE A 661 -29.26 -8.61 -9.80
N TYR A 662 -29.12 -9.79 -9.19
CA TYR A 662 -27.90 -10.58 -9.12
C TYR A 662 -28.14 -11.95 -9.75
N GLU A 663 -27.10 -12.58 -10.29
CA GLU A 663 -27.18 -13.85 -11.02
C GLU A 663 -27.71 -15.04 -10.21
N ASN A 664 -27.42 -15.06 -8.92
CA ASN A 664 -27.88 -16.04 -7.93
C ASN A 664 -29.04 -15.47 -7.07
N GLY A 665 -29.61 -14.33 -7.46
CA GLY A 665 -30.63 -13.60 -6.71
C GLY A 665 -30.13 -12.86 -5.46
N LEU A 666 -28.86 -13.05 -5.04
CA LEU A 666 -28.33 -12.48 -3.79
C LEU A 666 -27.18 -11.50 -3.99
N ASN A 667 -26.04 -11.98 -4.50
CA ASN A 667 -24.79 -11.23 -4.45
C ASN A 667 -23.81 -11.47 -5.61
N THR A 668 -24.07 -12.44 -6.50
CA THR A 668 -23.24 -12.68 -7.70
C THR A 668 -23.57 -11.64 -8.78
N PRO A 669 -22.64 -10.76 -9.21
CA PRO A 669 -22.87 -9.75 -10.23
C PRO A 669 -23.36 -10.31 -11.56
N ILE A 670 -24.11 -9.51 -12.34
CA ILE A 670 -24.48 -9.87 -13.72
C ILE A 670 -23.25 -9.85 -14.64
N GLY A 671 -22.95 -10.99 -15.26
CA GLY A 671 -21.75 -11.19 -16.08
C GLY A 671 -20.60 -11.87 -15.34
N TRP A 672 -20.87 -12.49 -14.19
CA TRP A 672 -19.93 -13.31 -13.43
C TRP A 672 -19.69 -14.67 -14.12
N ASN A 673 -20.76 -15.33 -14.57
CA ASN A 673 -20.64 -16.61 -15.27
C ASN A 673 -20.46 -16.40 -16.77
N ILE A 674 -19.25 -16.65 -17.26
CA ILE A 674 -18.89 -16.51 -18.68
C ILE A 674 -19.77 -17.45 -19.52
N GLY A 675 -20.44 -16.89 -20.53
CA GLY A 675 -21.34 -17.64 -21.42
C GLY A 675 -22.81 -17.68 -20.98
N LYS A 676 -23.16 -17.23 -19.76
CA LYS A 676 -24.57 -17.09 -19.36
C LYS A 676 -25.27 -16.03 -20.23
N LEU A 677 -26.47 -16.38 -20.71
CA LEU A 677 -27.29 -15.51 -21.56
C LEU A 677 -28.34 -14.76 -20.74
N TYR A 678 -28.59 -13.51 -21.13
CA TYR A 678 -29.59 -12.62 -20.57
C TYR A 678 -30.44 -12.11 -21.74
N HIS A 679 -31.76 -12.25 -21.67
CA HIS A 679 -32.66 -11.98 -22.82
C HIS A 679 -32.21 -12.67 -24.14
N GLY A 680 -31.55 -13.83 -24.05
CA GLY A 680 -31.01 -14.56 -25.21
C GLY A 680 -29.59 -14.18 -25.66
N PHE A 681 -28.94 -13.18 -25.05
CA PHE A 681 -27.63 -12.67 -25.47
C PHE A 681 -26.58 -12.71 -24.35
N PRO A 682 -25.28 -12.89 -24.67
CA PRO A 682 -24.21 -12.81 -23.69
C PRO A 682 -24.02 -11.36 -23.19
N ARG A 683 -23.52 -11.19 -21.96
CA ARG A 683 -23.18 -9.85 -21.45
C ARG A 683 -21.86 -9.36 -22.08
N PRO A 684 -21.82 -8.16 -22.71
CA PRO A 684 -20.57 -7.65 -23.29
C PRO A 684 -19.56 -7.25 -22.22
N SER A 685 -18.27 -7.33 -22.55
CA SER A 685 -17.20 -6.73 -21.76
C SER A 685 -17.46 -5.23 -21.56
N ALA A 686 -17.29 -4.74 -20.33
CA ALA A 686 -17.39 -3.32 -20.01
C ALA A 686 -16.37 -2.47 -20.81
N ARG A 687 -15.18 -3.03 -21.06
CA ARG A 687 -14.13 -2.41 -21.88
C ARG A 687 -14.52 -2.34 -23.36
N LEU A 688 -15.19 -3.37 -23.88
CA LEU A 688 -15.69 -3.37 -25.26
C LEU A 688 -16.76 -2.30 -25.48
N VAL A 689 -17.70 -2.14 -24.54
CA VAL A 689 -18.72 -1.09 -24.60
C VAL A 689 -18.06 0.29 -24.50
N SER A 690 -17.11 0.47 -23.59
CA SER A 690 -16.32 1.69 -23.44
C SER A 690 -15.67 2.13 -24.77
N THR A 691 -14.89 1.25 -25.40
CA THR A 691 -14.15 1.58 -26.62
C THR A 691 -15.01 1.70 -27.88
N SER A 692 -16.20 1.08 -27.91
CA SER A 692 -17.07 1.08 -29.09
C SER A 692 -18.08 2.23 -29.14
N VAL A 693 -18.51 2.72 -27.97
CA VAL A 693 -19.63 3.68 -27.80
C VAL A 693 -19.30 4.86 -26.88
N ILE A 694 -18.49 4.68 -25.85
CA ILE A 694 -18.27 5.74 -24.84
C ILE A 694 -17.06 6.63 -25.17
N SER A 695 -15.95 6.04 -25.60
CA SER A 695 -14.68 6.73 -25.82
C SER A 695 -14.73 7.65 -27.05
N SER A 696 -14.17 8.84 -26.91
CA SER A 696 -14.15 9.90 -27.92
C SER A 696 -12.79 10.57 -27.99
N ARG A 697 -12.33 10.84 -29.23
CA ARG A 697 -11.15 11.67 -29.51
C ARG A 697 -11.52 13.13 -29.81
N PHE A 698 -12.81 13.43 -29.99
CA PHE A 698 -13.29 14.75 -30.36
C PHE A 698 -14.00 15.42 -29.18
N VAL A 699 -13.47 16.56 -28.74
CA VAL A 699 -14.03 17.31 -27.61
C VAL A 699 -14.68 18.58 -28.14
N GLN A 700 -16.02 18.53 -28.24
CA GLN A 700 -16.83 19.70 -28.57
C GLN A 700 -17.07 20.53 -27.30
N PRO A 701 -16.88 21.86 -27.34
CA PRO A 701 -17.22 22.73 -26.22
C PRO A 701 -18.75 22.84 -26.06
N ASP A 702 -19.22 22.91 -24.83
CA ASP A 702 -20.61 23.32 -24.56
C ASP A 702 -20.80 24.82 -24.83
N GLU A 703 -21.90 25.18 -25.48
CA GLU A 703 -22.16 26.58 -25.84
C GLU A 703 -22.54 27.47 -24.65
N PHE A 704 -23.06 26.90 -23.57
CA PHE A 704 -23.67 27.66 -22.47
C PHE A 704 -23.00 27.39 -21.14
N ASN A 705 -22.65 26.15 -20.85
CA ASN A 705 -22.15 25.72 -19.54
C ASN A 705 -20.64 25.89 -19.45
N SER A 706 -20.17 26.62 -18.43
CA SER A 706 -18.74 26.64 -18.09
C SER A 706 -18.27 25.29 -17.53
N HIS A 707 -16.97 25.09 -17.43
CA HIS A 707 -16.38 23.89 -16.85
C HIS A 707 -16.61 23.79 -15.32
N MET A 708 -17.00 24.90 -14.68
CA MET A 708 -17.49 24.92 -13.29
C MET A 708 -18.75 24.07 -13.08
N VAL A 709 -19.59 23.87 -14.11
CA VAL A 709 -20.76 22.96 -14.02
C VAL A 709 -20.32 21.53 -13.74
N MET A 710 -19.29 21.05 -14.44
CA MET A 710 -18.67 19.75 -14.18
C MET A 710 -18.03 19.73 -12.78
N GLN A 711 -17.23 20.76 -12.46
CA GLN A 711 -16.44 20.77 -11.23
C GLN A 711 -17.28 20.84 -9.95
N TRP A 712 -18.37 21.62 -9.95
CA TRP A 712 -19.34 21.63 -8.85
C TRP A 712 -20.07 20.30 -8.74
N GLY A 713 -20.45 19.68 -9.87
CA GLY A 713 -21.06 18.35 -9.87
C GLY A 713 -20.18 17.31 -9.16
N GLN A 714 -18.87 17.29 -9.45
CA GLN A 714 -17.91 16.42 -8.74
C GLN A 714 -17.78 16.78 -7.25
N PHE A 715 -17.65 18.07 -6.93
CA PHE A 715 -17.49 18.50 -5.53
C PHE A 715 -18.73 18.20 -4.67
N LEU A 716 -19.92 18.25 -5.28
CA LEU A 716 -21.21 17.91 -4.67
C LEU A 716 -21.43 16.39 -4.57
N ASP A 717 -21.09 15.61 -5.61
CA ASP A 717 -21.10 14.13 -5.58
C ASP A 717 -20.34 13.60 -4.35
N HIS A 718 -19.20 14.23 -4.04
CA HIS A 718 -18.37 13.86 -2.91
C HIS A 718 -18.96 14.23 -1.52
N ASP A 719 -20.00 15.07 -1.44
CA ASP A 719 -20.80 15.31 -0.22
C ASP A 719 -21.85 14.21 0.01
N LEU A 720 -22.35 13.63 -1.08
CA LEU A 720 -23.57 12.81 -1.10
C LEU A 720 -23.25 11.32 -1.06
N ASP A 721 -22.26 10.86 -1.83
CA ASP A 721 -21.92 9.45 -1.86
C ASP A 721 -20.44 9.07 -2.03
N HIS A 722 -20.11 7.93 -1.42
CA HIS A 722 -18.86 7.21 -1.54
C HIS A 722 -19.10 5.74 -1.20
N ALA A 723 -19.19 4.87 -2.21
CA ALA A 723 -19.33 3.43 -1.97
C ALA A 723 -18.02 2.81 -1.45
N ILE A 724 -18.05 2.19 -0.27
CA ILE A 724 -16.86 1.55 0.33
C ILE A 724 -16.35 0.41 -0.59
N PRO A 725 -15.11 0.44 -1.12
CA PRO A 725 -14.50 -0.72 -1.80
C PRO A 725 -14.16 -1.85 -0.82
N SER A 726 -13.88 -3.05 -1.33
CA SER A 726 -13.36 -4.15 -0.50
C SER A 726 -12.02 -3.79 0.16
N LEU A 727 -11.83 -4.28 1.38
CA LEU A 727 -10.62 -4.06 2.18
C LEU A 727 -9.38 -4.78 1.62
N ALA A 728 -9.61 -5.84 0.82
CA ALA A 728 -8.58 -6.65 0.20
C ALA A 728 -8.49 -6.45 -1.32
N THR A 729 -7.27 -6.56 -1.85
CA THR A 729 -6.97 -6.66 -3.30
C THR A 729 -6.50 -8.06 -3.70
N ALA A 730 -6.79 -9.07 -2.87
CA ALA A 730 -6.58 -10.48 -3.18
C ALA A 730 -7.85 -11.29 -3.00
N SER A 731 -7.98 -12.34 -3.80
CA SER A 731 -9.04 -13.34 -3.68
C SER A 731 -9.07 -13.96 -2.28
N PHE A 732 -10.25 -14.02 -1.67
CA PHE A 732 -10.50 -14.66 -0.38
C PHE A 732 -10.34 -16.20 -0.44
N SER A 733 -10.27 -16.80 -1.64
CA SER A 733 -10.13 -18.25 -1.81
C SER A 733 -8.70 -18.71 -2.10
N THR A 734 -7.82 -17.83 -2.57
CA THR A 734 -6.49 -18.20 -3.07
C THR A 734 -5.36 -17.26 -2.66
N GLY A 735 -5.65 -16.09 -2.09
CA GLY A 735 -4.66 -15.04 -1.80
C GLY A 735 -4.08 -14.33 -3.04
N VAL A 736 -4.42 -14.79 -4.25
CA VAL A 736 -3.91 -14.24 -5.51
C VAL A 736 -4.42 -12.81 -5.70
N PRO A 737 -3.54 -11.82 -5.96
CA PRO A 737 -3.95 -10.42 -6.13
C PRO A 737 -4.79 -10.20 -7.40
N CYS A 738 -5.81 -9.34 -7.31
CA CYS A 738 -6.79 -9.08 -8.36
C CYS A 738 -6.18 -8.49 -9.65
N ASN A 739 -5.03 -7.80 -9.57
CA ASN A 739 -4.26 -7.35 -10.75
C ASN A 739 -3.48 -8.46 -11.46
N SER A 740 -3.46 -9.69 -10.92
CA SER A 740 -2.69 -10.84 -11.41
C SER A 740 -3.58 -12.05 -11.76
N THR A 741 -4.89 -11.97 -11.50
CA THR A 741 -5.86 -13.00 -11.90
C THR A 741 -6.99 -12.40 -12.72
N CYS A 742 -7.46 -13.16 -13.71
CA CYS A 742 -8.69 -12.86 -14.46
C CYS A 742 -9.87 -13.77 -14.05
N LEU A 743 -9.72 -14.52 -12.94
CA LEU A 743 -10.80 -15.31 -12.36
C LEU A 743 -11.74 -14.42 -11.54
N ASN A 744 -13.03 -14.68 -11.66
CA ASN A 744 -14.05 -14.10 -10.81
C ASN A 744 -14.08 -14.87 -9.47
N ASP A 745 -13.49 -14.28 -8.43
CA ASP A 745 -13.39 -14.86 -7.09
C ASP A 745 -13.32 -13.70 -6.09
N PRO A 746 -14.30 -13.53 -5.16
CA PRO A 746 -14.41 -12.33 -4.35
C PRO A 746 -13.12 -12.02 -3.57
N PRO A 747 -12.71 -10.75 -3.46
CA PRO A 747 -13.39 -9.54 -3.95
C PRO A 747 -13.05 -9.17 -5.40
N CYS A 748 -12.31 -10.00 -6.13
CA CYS A 748 -11.94 -9.75 -7.52
C CYS A 748 -13.14 -9.97 -8.47
N PHE A 749 -13.44 -8.96 -9.30
CA PHE A 749 -14.42 -9.08 -10.39
C PHE A 749 -13.87 -8.40 -11.67
N PRO A 750 -12.75 -8.93 -12.22
CA PRO A 750 -11.94 -8.25 -13.24
C PRO A 750 -12.69 -7.93 -14.54
N ILE A 751 -12.29 -6.84 -15.18
CA ILE A 751 -12.87 -6.41 -16.47
C ILE A 751 -12.12 -7.10 -17.61
N THR A 752 -12.80 -7.98 -18.35
CA THR A 752 -12.22 -8.72 -19.47
C THR A 752 -11.85 -7.80 -20.65
N ILE A 753 -10.69 -8.03 -21.27
CA ILE A 753 -10.24 -7.28 -22.45
C ILE A 753 -10.78 -7.93 -23.73
N PRO A 754 -11.40 -7.15 -24.65
CA PRO A 754 -11.85 -7.69 -25.93
C PRO A 754 -10.66 -8.02 -26.86
N ALA A 755 -10.87 -8.99 -27.74
CA ALA A 755 -9.91 -9.30 -28.80
C ALA A 755 -9.70 -8.06 -29.70
N GLY A 756 -8.44 -7.72 -29.96
CA GLY A 756 -8.08 -6.54 -30.78
C GLY A 756 -8.06 -5.20 -30.04
N ASP A 757 -8.11 -5.17 -28.70
CA ASP A 757 -7.93 -3.93 -27.92
C ASP A 757 -6.61 -3.23 -28.33
N LEU A 758 -6.71 -1.95 -28.69
CA LEU A 758 -5.60 -1.19 -29.25
C LEU A 758 -4.50 -0.92 -28.22
N ARG A 759 -4.86 -0.84 -26.92
CA ARG A 759 -4.01 -0.45 -25.79
C ARG A 759 -3.52 -1.67 -25.01
N ILE A 760 -4.39 -2.61 -24.67
CA ILE A 760 -4.06 -3.75 -23.81
C ILE A 760 -3.95 -5.04 -24.65
N ARG A 761 -2.72 -5.40 -25.03
CA ARG A 761 -2.44 -6.58 -25.88
C ARG A 761 -1.92 -7.81 -25.13
N ASN A 762 -1.24 -7.60 -24.00
CA ASN A 762 -0.46 -8.64 -23.29
C ASN A 762 -1.13 -9.09 -21.97
N ARG A 763 -2.40 -8.77 -21.74
CA ARG A 763 -3.18 -9.21 -20.57
C ARG A 763 -4.64 -9.44 -20.94
N GLY A 764 -5.27 -10.44 -20.31
CA GLY A 764 -6.68 -10.78 -20.54
C GLY A 764 -7.70 -9.93 -19.78
N CYS A 765 -7.29 -9.16 -18.77
CA CYS A 765 -8.19 -8.34 -17.96
C CYS A 765 -7.52 -7.08 -17.36
N MET A 766 -8.35 -6.10 -17.00
CA MET A 766 -8.04 -5.02 -16.04
C MET A 766 -8.49 -5.41 -14.63
N GLU A 767 -7.76 -4.93 -13.63
CA GLU A 767 -8.11 -5.07 -12.22
C GLU A 767 -9.43 -4.38 -11.89
N PHE A 768 -10.25 -5.03 -11.07
CA PHE A 768 -11.45 -4.43 -10.47
C PHE A 768 -11.78 -5.19 -9.17
N THR A 769 -11.92 -4.46 -8.07
CA THR A 769 -12.41 -4.97 -6.78
C THR A 769 -13.84 -4.54 -6.52
N ARG A 770 -14.64 -5.46 -5.97
CA ARG A 770 -16.04 -5.24 -5.59
C ARG A 770 -16.19 -4.23 -4.44
N SER A 771 -17.36 -3.62 -4.33
CA SER A 771 -17.71 -2.75 -3.19
C SER A 771 -18.23 -3.56 -2.01
N SER A 772 -17.76 -3.20 -0.82
CA SER A 772 -18.14 -3.76 0.48
C SER A 772 -19.64 -3.62 0.72
N SER A 773 -20.21 -4.63 1.38
CA SER A 773 -21.66 -4.74 1.59
C SER A 773 -22.07 -4.57 3.05
N VAL A 774 -23.26 -4.03 3.26
CA VAL A 774 -23.91 -3.91 4.56
C VAL A 774 -24.00 -5.30 5.19
N CYS A 775 -23.55 -5.42 6.44
CA CYS A 775 -23.51 -6.69 7.14
C CYS A 775 -24.91 -7.30 7.30
N GLY A 776 -25.09 -8.52 6.77
CA GLY A 776 -26.39 -9.19 6.72
C GLY A 776 -27.33 -8.70 5.60
N SER A 777 -26.89 -7.85 4.68
CA SER A 777 -27.48 -7.87 3.34
C SER A 777 -27.10 -9.19 2.65
N GLY A 778 -28.00 -9.78 1.86
CA GLY A 778 -27.89 -11.21 1.49
C GLY A 778 -28.64 -12.17 2.44
N THR A 779 -29.49 -11.71 3.36
CA THR A 779 -30.08 -12.57 4.43
C THR A 779 -31.55 -12.37 4.68
N THR A 780 -32.20 -13.36 5.32
CA THR A 780 -33.51 -13.14 5.93
C THR A 780 -33.42 -11.98 6.92
N SER A 781 -34.10 -10.87 6.63
CA SER A 781 -34.26 -9.82 7.64
C SER A 781 -34.76 -10.42 8.94
N ILE A 782 -34.04 -10.15 10.03
CA ILE A 782 -34.33 -10.62 11.40
C ILE A 782 -35.75 -10.20 11.84
N PHE A 783 -36.36 -9.23 11.14
CA PHE A 783 -37.72 -8.72 11.37
C PHE A 783 -38.74 -9.06 10.26
N MET A 784 -38.35 -9.74 9.16
CA MET A 784 -39.28 -10.02 8.03
C MET A 784 -39.24 -11.44 7.45
N ASN A 785 -38.40 -12.37 7.93
CA ASN A 785 -38.29 -13.75 7.41
C ASN A 785 -37.94 -13.87 5.89
N THR A 786 -37.56 -12.78 5.21
CA THR A 786 -37.35 -12.73 3.76
C THR A 786 -35.91 -12.38 3.40
N VAL A 787 -35.27 -13.20 2.57
CA VAL A 787 -33.89 -12.97 2.13
C VAL A 787 -33.78 -11.69 1.28
N THR A 788 -33.00 -10.73 1.76
CA THR A 788 -32.63 -9.49 1.06
C THR A 788 -31.41 -9.75 0.18
N PRO A 789 -31.26 -9.09 -0.98
CA PRO A 789 -30.01 -9.12 -1.76
C PRO A 789 -28.87 -8.32 -1.12
N ARG A 790 -27.68 -8.35 -1.73
CA ARG A 790 -26.48 -7.58 -1.32
C ARG A 790 -26.69 -6.08 -1.53
N GLU A 791 -26.42 -5.32 -0.48
CA GLU A 791 -26.47 -3.86 -0.48
C GLU A 791 -25.11 -3.25 -0.16
N GLN A 792 -24.70 -2.23 -0.93
CA GLN A 792 -23.43 -1.52 -0.74
C GLN A 792 -23.57 -0.41 0.30
N ILE A 793 -22.48 -0.12 1.02
CA ILE A 793 -22.43 0.89 2.08
C ILE A 793 -22.05 2.26 1.48
N ASN A 794 -22.77 3.32 1.86
CA ASN A 794 -22.34 4.70 1.66
C ASN A 794 -21.46 5.15 2.83
N GLN A 795 -20.24 5.64 2.57
CA GLN A 795 -19.29 6.06 3.60
C GLN A 795 -19.56 7.47 4.16
N VAL A 796 -20.33 8.29 3.42
CA VAL A 796 -20.59 9.71 3.73
C VAL A 796 -22.07 9.95 4.05
N THR A 797 -22.38 11.14 4.57
CA THR A 797 -23.77 11.57 4.82
C THR A 797 -24.54 11.68 3.50
N ALA A 798 -25.87 11.58 3.54
CA ALA A 798 -26.67 11.80 2.33
C ALA A 798 -26.97 13.28 2.08
N PHE A 799 -26.74 14.17 3.04
CA PHE A 799 -27.20 15.55 3.00
C PHE A 799 -26.19 16.45 2.29
N ILE A 800 -26.66 17.57 1.72
CA ILE A 800 -25.77 18.68 1.39
C ILE A 800 -25.49 19.42 2.70
N ASP A 801 -24.42 19.03 3.39
CA ASP A 801 -24.01 19.61 4.67
C ASP A 801 -22.52 19.96 4.76
N GLY A 802 -21.77 19.82 3.66
CA GLY A 802 -20.37 20.19 3.60
C GLY A 802 -19.45 19.15 4.25
N SER A 803 -19.87 17.89 4.33
CA SER A 803 -19.10 16.80 4.94
C SER A 803 -17.73 16.65 4.27
N GLN A 804 -17.66 16.81 2.94
CA GLN A 804 -16.42 16.76 2.15
C GLN A 804 -15.42 17.90 2.46
N VAL A 805 -15.83 18.91 3.24
CA VAL A 805 -14.97 19.98 3.76
C VAL A 805 -14.59 19.74 5.23
N HIS A 806 -15.55 19.36 6.07
CA HIS A 806 -15.41 19.40 7.54
C HIS A 806 -15.00 18.07 8.19
N ASP A 807 -15.34 16.93 7.56
CA ASP A 807 -15.45 15.65 8.25
C ASP A 807 -14.60 14.61 7.49
N ILE A 808 -13.37 14.30 7.92
CA ILE A 808 -12.43 13.46 7.14
C ILE A 808 -12.93 12.01 7.00
N THR A 809 -13.66 11.71 5.92
CA THR A 809 -14.31 10.43 5.54
C THR A 809 -13.36 9.29 5.20
N VAL A 810 -12.19 9.23 5.83
CA VAL A 810 -11.22 8.15 5.66
C VAL A 810 -11.77 6.82 6.19
N TYR A 811 -12.55 6.89 7.27
CA TYR A 811 -13.15 5.77 7.97
C TYR A 811 -14.64 6.00 8.36
N GLY A 812 -15.22 7.11 7.92
CA GLY A 812 -16.64 7.49 8.04
C GLY A 812 -16.79 8.96 8.43
N SER A 813 -17.98 9.55 8.31
CA SER A 813 -18.20 10.90 8.83
C SER A 813 -18.34 10.86 10.36
N THR A 814 -17.24 10.65 11.11
CA THR A 814 -17.27 10.51 12.58
C THR A 814 -16.69 11.71 13.33
N GLU A 815 -17.15 11.94 14.56
CA GLU A 815 -16.62 12.96 15.48
C GLU A 815 -15.11 12.80 15.75
N GLY A 816 -14.62 11.56 15.85
CA GLY A 816 -13.19 11.28 16.04
C GLY A 816 -12.35 11.71 14.83
N GLU A 817 -12.93 11.58 13.63
CA GLU A 817 -12.33 11.98 12.37
C GLU A 817 -12.36 13.49 12.18
N ALA A 818 -13.53 14.15 12.26
CA ALA A 818 -13.66 15.59 12.06
C ALA A 818 -12.66 16.41 12.92
N ARG A 819 -12.35 15.96 14.14
CA ARG A 819 -11.31 16.55 15.00
C ARG A 819 -9.93 16.64 14.34
N ILE A 820 -9.55 15.73 13.44
CA ILE A 820 -8.25 15.75 12.75
C ILE A 820 -8.11 16.98 11.83
N LEU A 821 -9.24 17.48 11.29
CA LEU A 821 -9.28 18.68 10.44
C LEU A 821 -9.47 19.99 11.22
N ARG A 822 -9.84 19.93 12.51
CA ARG A 822 -10.16 21.11 13.32
C ARG A 822 -8.96 21.68 14.06
N ASN A 823 -8.92 23.00 14.19
CA ASN A 823 -7.92 23.72 14.98
C ASN A 823 -8.49 24.07 16.35
N PHE A 824 -7.87 23.57 17.42
CA PHE A 824 -8.34 23.70 18.80
C PHE A 824 -7.76 24.91 19.56
N THR A 825 -7.33 25.97 18.86
CA THR A 825 -6.89 27.24 19.50
C THR A 825 -8.03 28.00 20.21
N GLY A 826 -9.30 27.65 19.97
CA GLY A 826 -10.47 28.25 20.62
C GLY A 826 -11.32 29.15 19.69
N ASP A 827 -10.94 29.25 18.43
CA ASP A 827 -11.55 30.16 17.43
C ASP A 827 -12.51 29.47 16.46
N GLY A 828 -12.65 28.14 16.56
CA GLY A 828 -13.57 27.34 15.76
C GLY A 828 -13.11 27.08 14.32
N LEU A 829 -11.83 27.29 14.02
CA LEU A 829 -11.26 27.17 12.68
C LEU A 829 -10.99 25.71 12.25
N LEU A 830 -10.94 25.48 10.94
CA LEU A 830 -10.27 24.33 10.33
C LEU A 830 -8.76 24.56 10.27
N ARG A 831 -7.98 23.48 10.36
CA ARG A 831 -6.52 23.46 10.20
C ARG A 831 -6.14 23.88 8.79
N VAL A 832 -5.03 24.59 8.69
CA VAL A 832 -4.52 25.15 7.44
C VAL A 832 -3.10 24.63 7.23
N GLY A 833 -2.76 24.25 6.00
CA GLY A 833 -1.41 23.88 5.61
C GLY A 833 -0.51 25.08 5.35
N LEU A 834 0.71 24.81 4.87
CA LEU A 834 1.63 25.86 4.43
C LEU A 834 0.97 26.77 3.37
N PRO A 835 1.24 28.09 3.39
CA PRO A 835 0.74 29.00 2.37
C PRO A 835 1.31 28.65 1.00
N GLY A 836 0.47 28.78 -0.04
CA GLY A 836 0.91 28.63 -1.42
C GLY A 836 1.72 29.84 -1.91
N PRO A 837 2.16 29.85 -3.19
CA PRO A 837 2.99 30.91 -3.76
C PRO A 837 2.38 32.32 -3.65
N THR A 838 1.06 32.39 -3.49
CA THR A 838 0.23 33.61 -3.47
C THR A 838 -0.19 34.06 -2.05
N GLY A 839 0.13 33.29 -1.01
CA GLY A 839 0.08 33.74 0.38
C GLY A 839 -1.12 33.30 1.24
N LYS A 840 -2.32 33.02 0.70
CA LYS A 840 -3.39 32.42 1.53
C LYS A 840 -3.10 30.94 1.79
N GLY A 841 -3.40 30.49 2.99
CA GLY A 841 -3.18 29.11 3.42
C GLY A 841 -3.90 28.07 2.54
N LEU A 842 -3.29 26.90 2.39
CA LEU A 842 -3.82 25.76 1.64
C LEU A 842 -4.47 24.73 2.60
N LEU A 843 -5.00 23.65 2.04
CA LEU A 843 -5.41 22.47 2.82
C LEU A 843 -4.22 21.92 3.65
N PRO A 844 -4.46 21.32 4.82
CA PRO A 844 -3.40 20.68 5.60
C PRO A 844 -2.78 19.50 4.84
N ILE A 845 -1.46 19.36 4.94
CA ILE A 845 -0.72 18.25 4.31
C ILE A 845 -0.74 17.03 5.25
N ASN A 846 -0.61 15.83 4.68
CA ASN A 846 -0.60 14.55 5.36
C ASN A 846 0.68 14.24 6.19
N GLU A 847 1.06 15.15 7.09
CA GLU A 847 2.32 15.10 7.87
C GLU A 847 2.42 13.89 8.82
N ASN A 848 1.28 13.33 9.26
CA ASN A 848 1.20 12.28 10.29
C ASN A 848 1.57 10.86 9.80
N ASN A 849 2.33 10.73 8.71
CA ASN A 849 2.60 9.45 8.04
C ASN A 849 1.32 8.63 7.80
N LEU A 850 0.19 9.28 7.49
CA LEU A 850 -0.93 8.51 6.96
C LEU A 850 -0.51 7.98 5.58
N PRO A 851 -0.86 6.74 5.19
CA PRO A 851 -0.39 6.16 3.94
C PRO A 851 -1.06 6.75 2.66
N ILE A 852 -1.44 8.05 2.59
CA ILE A 852 -1.89 8.66 1.33
C ILE A 852 -0.63 9.21 0.66
N ASP A 853 -0.25 8.59 -0.45
CA ASP A 853 0.85 9.08 -1.26
C ASP A 853 0.30 9.70 -2.54
N CYS A 854 0.69 10.93 -2.82
CA CYS A 854 0.38 11.62 -4.07
C CYS A 854 1.63 11.77 -4.94
N ARG A 855 2.73 11.09 -4.57
CA ARG A 855 3.91 10.96 -5.40
C ARG A 855 3.60 9.92 -6.48
N ARG A 856 3.33 10.41 -7.69
CA ARG A 856 3.08 9.59 -8.90
C ARG A 856 4.16 8.53 -9.14
N ASN A 857 5.41 8.91 -8.91
CA ASN A 857 6.53 8.00 -9.05
C ASN A 857 7.57 8.23 -7.93
N PRO A 858 7.73 7.29 -6.98
CA PRO A 858 8.78 7.36 -5.96
C PRO A 858 10.22 7.25 -6.50
N SER A 859 10.41 6.75 -7.73
CA SER A 859 11.73 6.54 -8.35
C SER A 859 12.12 7.61 -9.40
N ILE A 860 11.33 8.68 -9.54
CA ILE A 860 11.69 9.91 -10.26
C ILE A 860 11.55 11.09 -9.30
N ASP A 861 12.53 12.00 -9.28
CA ASP A 861 12.59 13.20 -8.42
C ASP A 861 11.55 14.30 -8.79
N GLU A 862 10.31 13.95 -9.19
CA GLU A 862 9.30 14.94 -9.62
C GLU A 862 8.75 15.79 -8.46
N SER A 863 8.55 15.23 -7.26
CA SER A 863 8.03 15.97 -6.10
C SER A 863 8.08 15.17 -4.79
N GLU A 864 8.56 15.79 -3.70
CA GLU A 864 8.45 15.26 -2.32
C GLU A 864 7.11 15.58 -1.63
N ILE A 865 6.24 16.38 -2.26
CA ILE A 865 4.95 16.82 -1.70
C ILE A 865 3.97 15.65 -1.49
N GLN A 866 3.49 15.51 -0.26
CA GLN A 866 2.45 14.55 0.15
C GLN A 866 1.04 15.04 -0.22
N CYS A 867 0.04 14.16 -0.11
CA CYS A 867 -1.36 14.51 -0.32
C CYS A 867 -1.88 15.59 0.66
N PHE A 868 -2.84 16.38 0.20
CA PHE A 868 -3.68 17.20 1.08
C PHE A 868 -4.71 16.34 1.82
N LEU A 869 -5.14 16.84 2.98
CA LEU A 869 -6.24 16.30 3.78
C LEU A 869 -7.44 17.26 3.70
N ALA A 870 -8.64 16.71 3.55
CA ALA A 870 -9.91 17.42 3.59
C ALA A 870 -10.99 16.46 4.12
N GLY A 871 -12.25 16.88 4.13
CA GLY A 871 -13.38 16.02 4.49
C GLY A 871 -13.54 14.80 3.57
N ASP A 872 -13.19 14.88 2.29
CA ASP A 872 -13.22 13.72 1.39
C ASP A 872 -11.83 13.27 0.94
N VAL A 873 -11.57 11.95 1.03
CA VAL A 873 -10.27 11.35 0.67
C VAL A 873 -9.93 11.48 -0.82
N ARG A 874 -10.94 11.69 -1.68
CA ARG A 874 -10.77 11.87 -3.11
C ARG A 874 -10.40 13.33 -3.45
N VAL A 875 -10.19 14.22 -2.47
CA VAL A 875 -9.76 15.63 -2.67
C VAL A 875 -8.53 15.77 -3.58
N ASN A 876 -7.62 14.80 -3.57
CA ASN A 876 -6.42 14.79 -4.42
C ASN A 876 -6.64 14.15 -5.80
N VAL A 877 -7.84 13.64 -6.12
CA VAL A 877 -8.09 12.93 -7.37
C VAL A 877 -7.70 13.79 -8.56
N GLN A 878 -8.00 15.10 -8.58
CA GLN A 878 -7.48 16.05 -9.58
C GLN A 878 -7.43 17.48 -9.01
N VAL A 879 -6.48 18.30 -9.49
CA VAL A 879 -6.14 19.59 -8.85
C VAL A 879 -7.24 20.66 -8.86
N GLY A 880 -8.18 20.64 -9.82
CA GLY A 880 -9.36 21.51 -9.81
C GLY A 880 -10.33 21.19 -8.67
N LEU A 881 -10.47 19.91 -8.32
CA LEU A 881 -11.21 19.49 -7.13
C LEU A 881 -10.48 19.95 -5.86
N THR A 882 -9.16 19.75 -5.80
CA THR A 882 -8.33 20.25 -4.69
C THR A 882 -8.45 21.77 -4.50
N ALA A 883 -8.54 22.53 -5.59
CA ALA A 883 -8.80 23.98 -5.55
C ALA A 883 -10.16 24.29 -4.93
N MET A 884 -11.22 23.55 -5.27
CA MET A 884 -12.56 23.72 -4.65
C MET A 884 -12.56 23.41 -3.15
N HIS A 885 -11.96 22.30 -2.70
CA HIS A 885 -11.86 22.00 -1.27
C HIS A 885 -11.05 23.08 -0.53
N THR A 886 -9.99 23.61 -1.14
CA THR A 886 -9.20 24.73 -0.57
C THR A 886 -10.06 25.99 -0.43
N LEU A 887 -10.87 26.31 -1.44
CA LEU A 887 -11.78 27.45 -1.44
C LEU A 887 -12.80 27.38 -0.30
N TRP A 888 -13.43 26.22 -0.11
CA TRP A 888 -14.45 26.03 0.92
C TRP A 888 -13.89 25.92 2.35
N LEU A 889 -12.67 25.39 2.52
CA LEU A 889 -11.94 25.50 3.79
C LEU A 889 -11.67 26.96 4.16
N ARG A 890 -11.27 27.78 3.18
CA ARG A 890 -11.05 29.22 3.38
C ARG A 890 -12.35 29.93 3.75
N GLU A 891 -13.48 29.58 3.11
CA GLU A 891 -14.79 30.18 3.43
C GLU A 891 -15.24 29.86 4.87
N HIS A 892 -15.11 28.60 5.31
CA HIS A 892 -15.36 28.24 6.71
C HIS A 892 -14.53 29.11 7.66
N ASN A 893 -13.22 29.23 7.41
CA ASN A 893 -12.32 30.02 8.26
C ASN A 893 -12.62 31.53 8.19
N ARG A 894 -13.08 32.04 7.04
CA ARG A 894 -13.53 33.43 6.88
C ARG A 894 -14.75 33.70 7.76
N ILE A 895 -15.78 32.84 7.69
CA ILE A 895 -16.99 32.92 8.51
C ILE A 895 -16.64 32.82 10.00
N ALA A 896 -15.89 31.79 10.40
CA ALA A 896 -15.53 31.56 11.80
C ALA A 896 -14.76 32.73 12.42
N ASN A 897 -13.81 33.34 11.71
CA ASN A 897 -13.10 34.55 12.19
C ASN A 897 -14.04 35.75 12.40
N VAL A 898 -15.01 35.96 11.49
CA VAL A 898 -16.00 37.04 11.65
C VAL A 898 -16.93 36.76 12.83
N LEU A 899 -17.42 35.52 12.98
CA LEU A 899 -18.23 35.11 14.13
C LEU A 899 -17.49 35.27 15.45
N LYS A 900 -16.21 34.85 15.54
CA LYS A 900 -15.36 35.04 16.73
C LYS A 900 -15.20 36.51 17.09
N THR A 901 -15.06 37.38 16.09
CA THR A 901 -14.94 38.83 16.28
C THR A 901 -16.24 39.46 16.77
N GLN A 902 -17.39 38.97 16.29
CA GLN A 902 -18.71 39.48 16.70
C GLN A 902 -19.17 38.96 18.07
N SER A 903 -18.80 37.72 18.42
CA SER A 903 -19.17 37.03 19.66
C SER A 903 -17.93 36.45 20.37
N PRO A 904 -17.05 37.28 20.98
CA PRO A 904 -15.78 36.81 21.56
C PRO A 904 -15.92 35.78 22.69
N SER A 905 -17.06 35.79 23.39
CA SER A 905 -17.42 34.86 24.46
C SER A 905 -17.82 33.46 23.98
N SER A 906 -18.18 33.29 22.71
CA SER A 906 -18.55 31.98 22.15
C SER A 906 -17.36 31.02 22.11
N SER A 907 -17.66 29.74 22.36
CA SER A 907 -16.66 28.67 22.33
C SER A 907 -16.25 28.33 20.90
N GLY A 908 -15.06 27.74 20.74
CA GLY A 908 -14.61 27.26 19.43
C GLY A 908 -15.52 26.18 18.84
N ASP A 909 -16.18 25.35 19.67
CA ASP A 909 -17.15 24.37 19.20
C ASP A 909 -18.44 25.02 18.69
N GLU A 910 -18.94 26.06 19.37
CA GLU A 910 -20.11 26.81 18.90
C GLU A 910 -19.84 27.53 17.59
N ILE A 911 -18.69 28.21 17.48
CA ILE A 911 -18.31 28.95 16.27
C ILE A 911 -18.09 27.99 15.09
N PHE A 912 -17.42 26.86 15.31
CA PHE A 912 -17.27 25.81 14.30
C PHE A 912 -18.64 25.29 13.83
N ALA A 913 -19.57 25.00 14.74
CA ALA A 913 -20.88 24.48 14.42
C ALA A 913 -21.75 25.49 13.64
N VAL A 914 -21.69 26.78 13.99
CA VAL A 914 -22.37 27.85 13.25
C VAL A 914 -21.73 28.07 11.88
N ALA A 915 -20.40 28.08 11.78
CA ALA A 915 -19.69 28.22 10.50
C ALA A 915 -20.01 27.05 9.55
N ARG A 916 -19.91 25.78 10.01
CA ARG A 916 -20.33 24.58 9.26
C ARG A 916 -21.78 24.68 8.79
N LYS A 917 -22.67 25.17 9.66
CA LYS A 917 -24.10 25.34 9.33
C LYS A 917 -24.34 26.42 8.25
N ILE A 918 -23.58 27.51 8.25
CA ILE A 918 -23.65 28.54 7.20
C ILE A 918 -23.11 27.98 5.88
N VAL A 919 -21.92 27.35 5.88
CA VAL A 919 -21.33 26.74 4.67
C VAL A 919 -22.26 25.71 4.04
N GLY A 920 -22.87 24.83 4.83
CA GLY A 920 -23.86 23.87 4.32
C GLY A 920 -25.07 24.56 3.68
N ALA A 921 -25.54 25.69 4.25
CA ALA A 921 -26.63 26.48 3.66
C ALA A 921 -26.21 27.19 2.36
N GLU A 922 -24.99 27.71 2.27
CA GLU A 922 -24.42 28.28 1.04
C GLU A 922 -24.37 27.23 -0.08
N MET A 923 -23.90 26.03 0.22
CA MET A 923 -23.85 24.91 -0.73
C MET A 923 -25.24 24.43 -1.16
N GLN A 924 -26.24 24.47 -0.27
CA GLN A 924 -27.64 24.22 -0.60
C GLN A 924 -28.20 25.28 -1.58
N VAL A 925 -27.96 26.58 -1.32
CA VAL A 925 -28.39 27.67 -2.23
C VAL A 925 -27.72 27.54 -3.61
N ILE A 926 -26.39 27.40 -3.66
CA ILE A 926 -25.65 27.27 -4.92
C ILE A 926 -26.14 26.06 -5.72
N THR A 927 -26.40 24.94 -5.04
CA THR A 927 -26.88 23.72 -5.71
C THR A 927 -28.28 23.89 -6.29
N TYR A 928 -29.26 24.38 -5.53
CA TYR A 928 -30.65 24.38 -5.97
C TYR A 928 -31.02 25.59 -6.84
N GLU A 929 -30.47 26.77 -6.55
CA GLU A 929 -30.84 28.01 -7.24
C GLU A 929 -29.97 28.29 -8.48
N HIS A 930 -28.71 27.83 -8.50
CA HIS A 930 -27.75 28.15 -9.56
C HIS A 930 -27.32 26.95 -10.41
N TRP A 931 -26.99 25.81 -9.78
CA TRP A 931 -26.45 24.65 -10.50
C TRP A 931 -27.53 23.71 -11.08
N LEU A 932 -28.49 23.25 -10.28
CA LEU A 932 -29.56 22.35 -10.73
C LEU A 932 -30.35 22.88 -11.96
N PRO A 933 -30.62 24.19 -12.13
CA PRO A 933 -31.23 24.70 -13.35
C PRO A 933 -30.44 24.39 -14.63
N LYS A 934 -29.10 24.35 -14.58
CA LYS A 934 -28.23 23.99 -15.71
C LYS A 934 -28.30 22.49 -16.02
N ILE A 935 -28.45 21.68 -14.98
CA ILE A 935 -28.46 20.23 -15.07
C ILE A 935 -29.83 19.71 -15.53
N LEU A 936 -30.90 20.13 -14.86
CA LEU A 936 -32.26 19.67 -15.03
C LEU A 936 -33.03 20.40 -16.14
N GLY A 937 -32.61 21.61 -16.49
CA GLY A 937 -33.35 22.50 -17.38
C GLY A 937 -34.75 22.88 -16.85
N PRO A 938 -35.53 23.65 -17.62
CA PRO A 938 -36.83 24.17 -17.16
C PRO A 938 -37.83 23.07 -16.78
N GLN A 939 -37.87 21.96 -17.53
CA GLN A 939 -38.77 20.85 -17.27
C GLN A 939 -38.43 20.10 -15.97
N GLY A 940 -37.15 19.78 -15.76
CA GLY A 940 -36.74 19.07 -14.55
C GLY A 940 -36.88 19.95 -13.30
N MET A 941 -36.63 21.26 -13.40
CA MET A 941 -36.90 22.21 -12.31
C MET A 941 -38.40 22.32 -11.99
N ALA A 942 -39.29 22.29 -12.99
CA ALA A 942 -40.73 22.25 -12.77
C ALA A 942 -41.17 20.95 -12.05
N ASN A 943 -40.58 19.81 -12.39
CA ASN A 943 -40.84 18.52 -11.74
C ASN A 943 -40.32 18.46 -10.28
N LEU A 944 -39.16 19.08 -10.03
CA LEU A 944 -38.61 19.27 -8.67
C LEU A 944 -39.57 20.14 -7.83
N GLY A 945 -40.03 21.25 -8.40
CA GLY A 945 -40.99 22.18 -7.81
C GLY A 945 -40.42 22.95 -6.62
N SER A 946 -41.19 23.91 -6.09
CA SER A 946 -40.83 24.70 -4.92
C SER A 946 -40.72 23.85 -3.64
N TYR A 947 -39.99 24.36 -2.64
CA TYR A 947 -39.92 23.72 -1.33
C TYR A 947 -41.29 23.73 -0.62
N THR A 948 -41.68 22.58 -0.06
CA THR A 948 -43.00 22.36 0.55
C THR A 948 -42.94 22.19 2.07
N GLY A 949 -41.78 22.42 2.69
CA GLY A 949 -41.52 22.08 4.09
C GLY A 949 -40.91 20.67 4.28
N TYR A 950 -40.30 20.48 5.44
CA TYR A 950 -39.71 19.20 5.87
C TYR A 950 -40.78 18.15 6.17
N ASN A 951 -40.58 16.95 5.65
CA ASN A 951 -41.46 15.81 5.82
C ASN A 951 -40.68 14.62 6.39
N SER A 952 -40.92 14.31 7.67
CA SER A 952 -40.25 13.21 8.40
C SER A 952 -40.63 11.80 7.92
N SER A 953 -41.56 11.66 6.97
CA SER A 953 -41.89 10.38 6.33
C SER A 953 -41.12 10.13 5.03
N LEU A 954 -40.32 11.10 4.55
CA LEU A 954 -39.42 10.91 3.43
C LEU A 954 -38.05 10.38 3.92
N ASP A 955 -37.54 9.38 3.22
CA ASP A 955 -36.17 8.90 3.36
C ASP A 955 -35.26 9.72 2.42
N PRO A 956 -34.33 10.55 2.95
CA PRO A 956 -33.38 11.34 2.16
C PRO A 956 -32.17 10.54 1.69
N SER A 957 -32.00 9.28 2.14
CA SER A 957 -30.81 8.47 1.85
C SER A 957 -30.52 8.39 0.34
N ILE A 958 -29.23 8.43 -0.05
CA ILE A 958 -28.85 8.33 -1.46
C ILE A 958 -29.24 6.96 -2.01
N SER A 959 -29.92 6.98 -3.16
CA SER A 959 -30.28 5.76 -3.87
C SER A 959 -29.10 5.17 -4.63
N ASN A 960 -28.99 3.85 -4.66
CA ASN A 960 -27.84 3.16 -5.26
C ASN A 960 -27.67 3.52 -6.75
N VAL A 961 -28.77 3.70 -7.48
CA VAL A 961 -28.75 4.12 -8.89
C VAL A 961 -28.29 5.56 -9.08
N PHE A 962 -28.53 6.47 -8.13
CA PHE A 962 -28.05 7.84 -8.20
C PHE A 962 -26.52 7.86 -8.16
N ALA A 963 -25.96 7.34 -7.06
CA ALA A 963 -24.52 7.22 -6.80
C ALA A 963 -23.74 6.42 -7.86
N THR A 964 -24.34 5.33 -8.35
CA THR A 964 -23.64 4.35 -9.19
C THR A 964 -23.83 4.59 -10.68
N ALA A 965 -24.88 5.31 -11.09
CA ALA A 965 -25.19 5.53 -12.51
C ALA A 965 -25.69 6.94 -12.83
N ALA A 966 -26.82 7.39 -12.27
CA ALA A 966 -27.48 8.59 -12.77
C ALA A 966 -26.63 9.86 -12.58
N PHE A 967 -26.03 10.07 -11.40
CA PHE A 967 -25.23 11.27 -11.11
C PHE A 967 -23.85 11.26 -11.81
N ARG A 968 -23.38 10.08 -12.22
CA ARG A 968 -22.16 9.89 -13.03
C ARG A 968 -22.27 10.37 -14.49
N PHE A 969 -23.30 11.15 -14.83
CA PHE A 969 -23.36 11.89 -16.09
C PHE A 969 -22.22 12.91 -16.21
N GLY A 970 -21.72 13.44 -15.07
CA GLY A 970 -20.66 14.44 -15.02
C GLY A 970 -19.37 14.01 -15.71
N HIS A 971 -19.08 12.70 -15.78
CA HIS A 971 -17.94 12.14 -16.50
C HIS A 971 -17.93 12.49 -18.01
N ALA A 972 -19.10 12.72 -18.62
CA ALA A 972 -19.21 13.14 -20.02
C ALA A 972 -18.98 14.66 -20.23
N LEU A 973 -18.91 15.45 -19.16
CA LEU A 973 -18.70 16.91 -19.18
C LEU A 973 -17.23 17.32 -18.97
N VAL A 974 -16.35 16.37 -18.65
CA VAL A 974 -14.94 16.61 -18.34
C VAL A 974 -14.13 16.90 -19.60
N ASN A 975 -13.36 18.00 -19.60
CA ASN A 975 -12.37 18.29 -20.62
C ASN A 975 -11.04 17.55 -20.39
N PRO A 976 -10.29 17.18 -21.46
CA PRO A 976 -8.98 16.53 -21.34
C PRO A 976 -7.84 17.49 -20.93
N VAL A 977 -8.14 18.79 -20.77
CA VAL A 977 -7.17 19.81 -20.35
C VAL A 977 -7.86 20.75 -19.35
N LEU A 978 -7.20 20.98 -18.22
CA LEU A 978 -7.54 22.05 -17.28
C LEU A 978 -6.84 23.33 -17.73
N LEU A 979 -7.61 24.38 -18.05
CA LEU A 979 -7.03 25.68 -18.32
C LEU A 979 -6.48 26.26 -17.01
N ARG A 980 -5.33 26.91 -17.12
CA ARG A 980 -4.74 27.74 -16.07
C ARG A 980 -4.53 29.13 -16.62
N LEU A 981 -5.08 30.13 -15.94
CA LEU A 981 -5.16 31.51 -16.44
C LEU A 981 -4.68 32.55 -15.41
N ASP A 982 -3.90 33.52 -15.86
CA ASP A 982 -3.42 34.65 -15.08
C ASP A 982 -4.55 35.64 -14.72
N ARG A 983 -4.21 36.73 -14.02
CA ARG A 983 -5.17 37.77 -13.61
C ARG A 983 -5.83 38.53 -14.77
N ASN A 984 -5.31 38.38 -15.99
CA ASN A 984 -5.84 38.96 -17.23
C ASN A 984 -6.63 37.94 -18.07
N PHE A 985 -6.88 36.73 -17.54
CA PHE A 985 -7.49 35.60 -18.23
C PHE A 985 -6.69 35.10 -19.45
N LEU A 986 -5.37 35.32 -19.47
CA LEU A 986 -4.43 34.75 -20.45
C LEU A 986 -3.80 33.47 -19.88
N PRO A 987 -3.26 32.55 -20.71
CA PRO A 987 -2.50 31.39 -20.23
C PRO A 987 -1.39 31.80 -19.26
N ASP A 988 -1.30 31.15 -18.11
CA ASP A 988 -0.25 31.44 -17.13
C ASP A 988 1.13 30.91 -17.56
N SER A 989 2.17 31.26 -16.79
CA SER A 989 3.56 30.88 -17.08
C SER A 989 3.83 29.37 -17.00
N ALA A 990 2.94 28.59 -16.38
CA ALA A 990 3.03 27.14 -16.33
C ALA A 990 2.27 26.44 -17.48
N GLY A 991 1.46 27.20 -18.23
CA GLY A 991 0.65 26.71 -19.34
C GLY A 991 -0.52 25.83 -18.89
N HIS A 992 -1.38 25.44 -19.83
CA HIS A 992 -2.53 24.58 -19.53
C HIS A 992 -2.11 23.15 -19.16
N LEU A 993 -2.87 22.49 -18.28
CA LEU A 993 -2.50 21.21 -17.68
C LEU A 993 -3.36 20.06 -18.27
N PRO A 994 -2.76 19.08 -18.99
CA PRO A 994 -3.47 17.88 -19.43
C PRO A 994 -4.06 17.09 -18.26
N LEU A 995 -5.26 16.52 -18.42
CA LEU A 995 -6.00 15.90 -17.33
C LEU A 995 -5.30 14.66 -16.76
N HIS A 996 -4.73 13.80 -17.61
CA HIS A 996 -3.88 12.69 -17.14
C HIS A 996 -2.66 13.17 -16.32
N LEU A 997 -2.21 14.42 -16.52
CA LEU A 997 -1.18 15.09 -15.72
C LEU A 997 -1.72 15.93 -14.56
N ALA A 998 -3.03 15.96 -14.32
CA ALA A 998 -3.69 16.61 -13.17
C ALA A 998 -4.01 15.64 -12.00
N PHE A 999 -4.10 14.32 -12.25
CA PHE A 999 -4.52 13.36 -11.21
C PHE A 999 -3.48 13.12 -10.10
N PHE A 1000 -3.84 13.24 -8.81
CA PHE A 1000 -2.91 13.04 -7.69
C PHE A 1000 -1.62 13.87 -7.85
N SER A 1001 -1.73 15.20 -7.98
CA SER A 1001 -0.56 16.09 -8.13
C SER A 1001 -0.72 17.41 -7.37
N PRO A 1002 -0.82 17.36 -6.02
CA PRO A 1002 -0.94 18.54 -5.16
C PRO A 1002 0.22 19.53 -5.35
N TRP A 1003 1.40 19.04 -5.75
CA TRP A 1003 2.58 19.85 -6.03
C TRP A 1003 2.38 20.91 -7.13
N ARG A 1004 1.46 20.70 -8.09
CA ARG A 1004 1.11 21.71 -9.11
C ARG A 1004 0.49 22.97 -8.47
N ILE A 1005 -0.24 22.80 -7.36
CA ILE A 1005 -0.80 23.91 -6.58
C ILE A 1005 0.29 24.54 -5.70
N ILE A 1006 1.09 23.73 -5.00
CA ILE A 1006 2.09 24.24 -4.04
C ILE A 1006 3.28 24.92 -4.73
N ASN A 1007 3.83 24.33 -5.79
CA ASN A 1007 5.10 24.76 -6.37
C ASN A 1007 4.96 25.63 -7.62
N GLU A 1008 3.82 25.59 -8.32
CA GLU A 1008 3.66 26.29 -9.61
C GLU A 1008 2.70 27.49 -9.51
N THR A 1009 1.41 27.25 -9.27
CA THR A 1009 0.37 28.22 -9.67
C THR A 1009 -0.66 28.59 -8.59
N GLY A 1010 -0.66 27.95 -7.42
CA GLY A 1010 -1.75 28.11 -6.45
C GLY A 1010 -3.09 27.58 -7.01
N ILE A 1011 -4.20 28.08 -6.46
CA ILE A 1011 -5.56 27.66 -6.87
C ILE A 1011 -6.22 28.60 -7.89
N ASP A 1012 -5.86 29.88 -7.88
CA ASP A 1012 -6.52 30.91 -8.69
C ASP A 1012 -6.52 30.65 -10.20
N PRO A 1013 -5.40 30.23 -10.84
CA PRO A 1013 -5.42 30.00 -12.28
C PRO A 1013 -6.34 28.87 -12.70
N LEU A 1014 -6.50 27.85 -11.85
CA LEU A 1014 -7.47 26.77 -12.03
C LEU A 1014 -8.91 27.29 -11.88
N LEU A 1015 -9.19 28.11 -10.85
CA LEU A 1015 -10.51 28.70 -10.65
C LEU A 1015 -10.91 29.61 -11.82
N ARG A 1016 -10.01 30.50 -12.29
CA ARG A 1016 -10.25 31.31 -13.50
C ARG A 1016 -10.50 30.43 -14.73
N GLY A 1017 -9.69 29.40 -14.93
CA GLY A 1017 -9.88 28.42 -16.00
C GLY A 1017 -11.25 27.74 -15.97
N LEU A 1018 -11.70 27.28 -14.80
CA LEU A 1018 -13.00 26.63 -14.61
C LEU A 1018 -14.20 27.56 -14.87
N MET A 1019 -14.09 28.84 -14.50
CA MET A 1019 -15.16 29.83 -14.73
C MET A 1019 -15.33 30.21 -16.21
N VAL A 1020 -14.23 30.30 -16.98
CA VAL A 1020 -14.30 30.81 -18.37
C VAL A 1020 -14.26 29.74 -19.46
N SER A 1021 -13.66 28.57 -19.20
CA SER A 1021 -13.67 27.48 -20.19
C SER A 1021 -15.06 26.86 -20.29
N PRO A 1022 -15.52 26.47 -21.49
CA PRO A 1022 -16.73 25.67 -21.65
C PRO A 1022 -16.53 24.24 -21.09
N SER A 1023 -17.57 23.63 -20.54
CA SER A 1023 -17.59 22.18 -20.29
C SER A 1023 -17.44 21.38 -21.61
N LYS A 1024 -17.07 20.10 -21.55
CA LYS A 1024 -17.28 19.21 -22.71
C LYS A 1024 -18.78 19.07 -22.95
N SER A 1025 -19.21 19.20 -24.19
CA SER A 1025 -20.60 18.95 -24.58
C SER A 1025 -20.94 17.45 -24.61
N ARG A 1026 -22.19 17.13 -24.28
CA ARG A 1026 -22.82 15.83 -24.55
C ARG A 1026 -23.27 15.65 -26.02
N LYS A 1027 -22.91 16.57 -26.92
CA LYS A 1027 -23.17 16.48 -28.36
C LYS A 1027 -21.84 16.48 -29.13
N PRO A 1028 -21.67 15.65 -30.18
CA PRO A 1028 -22.63 14.67 -30.71
C PRO A 1028 -22.84 13.48 -29.77
N VAL A 1029 -23.98 12.81 -29.94
CA VAL A 1029 -24.49 11.80 -28.98
C VAL A 1029 -23.94 10.39 -29.21
N ASP A 1030 -22.91 10.20 -30.02
CA ASP A 1030 -22.24 8.90 -30.26
C ASP A 1030 -20.79 8.84 -29.77
N GLU A 1031 -20.35 9.87 -29.02
CA GLU A 1031 -18.98 10.06 -28.55
C GLU A 1031 -18.93 10.82 -27.18
N PHE A 1032 -19.07 10.09 -26.07
CA PHE A 1032 -19.40 10.68 -24.75
C PHE A 1032 -18.22 11.16 -23.90
N MET A 1033 -17.15 10.38 -23.73
CA MET A 1033 -16.06 10.67 -22.80
C MET A 1033 -14.71 10.79 -23.51
N ASN A 1034 -13.90 11.76 -23.09
CA ASN A 1034 -12.57 11.98 -23.67
C ASN A 1034 -11.59 10.82 -23.34
N VAL A 1035 -10.57 10.62 -24.19
CA VAL A 1035 -9.58 9.53 -24.03
C VAL A 1035 -8.72 9.60 -22.76
N ASP A 1036 -8.57 10.75 -22.10
CA ASP A 1036 -7.82 10.80 -20.82
C ASP A 1036 -8.55 10.05 -19.70
N LEU A 1037 -9.87 9.86 -19.82
CA LEU A 1037 -10.68 9.10 -18.86
C LEU A 1037 -10.91 7.63 -19.25
N THR A 1038 -10.84 7.27 -20.53
CA THR A 1038 -11.08 5.89 -21.01
C THR A 1038 -9.78 5.12 -21.33
N GLU A 1039 -8.69 5.83 -21.64
CA GLU A 1039 -7.41 5.23 -22.03
C GLU A 1039 -6.23 5.59 -21.11
N ARG A 1040 -6.32 6.71 -20.37
CA ARG A 1040 -5.21 7.24 -19.55
C ARG A 1040 -5.59 7.56 -18.09
N LEU A 1041 -6.71 7.01 -17.59
CA LEU A 1041 -7.13 7.29 -16.22
C LEU A 1041 -6.01 6.86 -15.27
N PHE A 1042 -5.49 7.80 -14.49
CA PHE A 1042 -4.42 7.54 -13.53
C PHE A 1042 -3.17 6.90 -14.16
N GLU A 1043 -2.80 7.27 -15.40
CA GLU A 1043 -1.62 6.76 -16.11
C GLU A 1043 -0.31 6.93 -15.31
N GLY A 1044 -0.13 8.07 -14.64
CA GLY A 1044 1.00 8.31 -13.72
C GLY A 1044 0.81 7.72 -12.32
N ALA A 1045 -0.16 6.83 -12.11
CA ALA A 1045 -0.54 6.29 -10.80
C ALA A 1045 -0.92 4.80 -10.82
N HIS A 1046 -0.94 4.12 -11.98
CA HIS A 1046 -1.09 2.68 -12.11
C HIS A 1046 -0.15 2.10 -13.18
N ARG A 1047 0.33 0.86 -12.98
CA ARG A 1047 1.07 0.09 -14.00
C ARG A 1047 0.34 -0.08 -15.34
N ILE A 1048 -0.99 -0.02 -15.31
CA ILE A 1048 -1.85 -0.02 -16.49
C ILE A 1048 -2.85 1.11 -16.27
N PRO A 1049 -2.93 2.11 -17.16
CA PRO A 1049 -3.94 3.15 -17.05
C PRO A 1049 -5.34 2.54 -17.05
N LEU A 1050 -6.21 3.05 -16.20
CA LEU A 1050 -7.56 2.53 -16.05
C LEU A 1050 -8.51 3.10 -17.12
N ASP A 1051 -9.73 2.58 -17.14
CA ASP A 1051 -10.82 3.03 -18.01
C ASP A 1051 -12.05 3.34 -17.13
N LEU A 1052 -12.34 4.62 -16.93
CA LEU A 1052 -13.41 5.08 -16.05
C LEU A 1052 -14.79 4.63 -16.54
N ALA A 1053 -15.00 4.57 -17.86
CA ALA A 1053 -16.25 4.13 -18.45
C ALA A 1053 -16.48 2.64 -18.23
N ALA A 1054 -15.45 1.82 -18.44
CA ALA A 1054 -15.50 0.39 -18.13
C ALA A 1054 -15.72 0.14 -16.63
N ILE A 1055 -15.10 0.94 -15.75
CA ILE A 1055 -15.29 0.86 -14.30
C ILE A 1055 -16.73 1.24 -13.90
N ASN A 1056 -17.34 2.27 -14.48
CA ASN A 1056 -18.74 2.63 -14.20
C ASN A 1056 -19.70 1.50 -14.58
N ILE A 1057 -19.49 0.89 -15.76
CA ILE A 1057 -20.27 -0.26 -16.24
C ILE A 1057 -20.11 -1.46 -15.29
N GLN A 1058 -18.88 -1.82 -14.95
CA GLN A 1058 -18.60 -2.95 -14.06
C GLN A 1058 -19.12 -2.72 -12.63
N ARG A 1059 -19.04 -1.48 -12.12
CA ARG A 1059 -19.59 -1.09 -10.81
C ARG A 1059 -21.12 -1.16 -10.78
N GLY A 1060 -21.81 -0.77 -11.86
CA GLY A 1060 -23.26 -0.97 -11.98
C GLY A 1060 -23.69 -2.44 -11.89
N ARG A 1061 -22.89 -3.36 -12.46
CA ARG A 1061 -23.10 -4.81 -12.37
C ARG A 1061 -22.78 -5.36 -10.98
N ASP A 1062 -21.68 -4.91 -10.36
CA ASP A 1062 -21.29 -5.23 -8.98
C ASP A 1062 -22.35 -4.81 -7.96
N HIS A 1063 -23.00 -3.67 -8.19
CA HIS A 1063 -24.08 -3.13 -7.38
C HIS A 1063 -25.46 -3.75 -7.66
N GLY A 1064 -25.54 -4.73 -8.57
CA GLY A 1064 -26.79 -5.39 -8.93
C GLY A 1064 -27.84 -4.44 -9.50
N LEU A 1065 -27.44 -3.36 -10.20
CA LEU A 1065 -28.41 -2.47 -10.84
C LEU A 1065 -29.16 -3.20 -11.96
N PRO A 1066 -30.50 -3.16 -11.99
CA PRO A 1066 -31.26 -3.64 -13.13
C PRO A 1066 -30.88 -2.92 -14.43
N GLY A 1067 -31.14 -3.60 -15.55
CA GLY A 1067 -30.91 -3.04 -16.89
C GLY A 1067 -31.75 -1.80 -17.17
N TYR A 1068 -31.29 -1.00 -18.12
CA TYR A 1068 -31.87 0.31 -18.47
C TYR A 1068 -33.40 0.31 -18.66
N GLY A 1069 -33.98 -0.73 -19.28
CA GLY A 1069 -35.44 -0.83 -19.48
C GLY A 1069 -36.27 -0.79 -18.19
N ALA A 1070 -35.75 -1.34 -17.09
CA ALA A 1070 -36.42 -1.31 -15.79
C ALA A 1070 -36.44 0.11 -15.19
N TRP A 1071 -35.42 0.93 -15.46
CA TRP A 1071 -35.35 2.32 -15.01
C TRP A 1071 -36.26 3.25 -15.82
N ARG A 1072 -36.41 3.00 -17.13
CA ARG A 1072 -37.46 3.65 -17.94
C ARG A 1072 -38.84 3.41 -17.33
N LYS A 1073 -39.13 2.14 -17.00
CA LYS A 1073 -40.39 1.70 -16.38
C LYS A 1073 -40.65 2.34 -15.01
N HIS A 1074 -39.62 2.42 -14.14
CA HIS A 1074 -39.70 3.15 -12.87
C HIS A 1074 -40.12 4.61 -13.07
N CYS A 1075 -39.55 5.27 -14.08
CA CYS A 1075 -39.87 6.65 -14.46
C CYS A 1075 -41.18 6.83 -15.25
N GLY A 1076 -42.02 5.79 -15.36
CA GLY A 1076 -43.30 5.85 -16.07
C GLY A 1076 -43.20 5.80 -17.59
N PHE A 1077 -42.02 5.52 -18.15
CA PHE A 1077 -41.83 5.29 -19.59
C PHE A 1077 -42.03 3.81 -19.93
N GLY A 1078 -42.23 3.50 -21.22
CA GLY A 1078 -42.30 2.11 -21.70
C GLY A 1078 -40.98 1.36 -21.52
N GLU A 1079 -41.08 0.04 -21.30
CA GLU A 1079 -39.95 -0.89 -21.24
C GLU A 1079 -39.68 -1.46 -22.65
N PRO A 1080 -38.61 -1.01 -23.35
CA PRO A 1080 -38.39 -1.31 -24.77
C PRO A 1080 -37.98 -2.78 -24.99
N GLN A 1081 -38.63 -3.44 -25.95
CA GLN A 1081 -38.35 -4.83 -26.34
C GLN A 1081 -37.28 -4.95 -27.45
N ASN A 1082 -36.98 -3.84 -28.12
CA ASN A 1082 -35.93 -3.73 -29.14
C ASN A 1082 -35.36 -2.30 -29.15
N PHE A 1083 -34.24 -2.09 -29.81
CA PHE A 1083 -33.62 -0.76 -29.86
C PHE A 1083 -34.37 0.22 -30.77
N ASP A 1084 -35.25 -0.23 -31.66
CA ASP A 1084 -36.05 0.70 -32.49
C ASP A 1084 -37.15 1.41 -31.70
N GLU A 1085 -37.68 0.81 -30.65
CA GLU A 1085 -38.59 1.45 -29.69
C GLU A 1085 -37.95 2.62 -28.90
N LEU A 1086 -36.63 2.84 -29.02
CA LEU A 1086 -35.91 3.96 -28.40
C LEU A 1086 -35.63 5.13 -29.36
N TRP A 1087 -36.29 5.18 -30.53
CA TRP A 1087 -36.09 6.23 -31.53
C TRP A 1087 -36.41 7.66 -31.04
N ASP A 1088 -37.28 7.79 -30.03
CA ASP A 1088 -37.76 9.06 -29.48
C ASP A 1088 -36.71 9.74 -28.58
N VAL A 1089 -36.01 8.93 -27.79
CA VAL A 1089 -35.00 9.34 -26.80
C VAL A 1089 -33.55 9.11 -27.24
N ILE A 1090 -33.29 8.20 -28.18
CA ILE A 1090 -31.96 7.92 -28.75
C ILE A 1090 -32.09 8.07 -30.27
N ARG A 1091 -32.10 9.31 -30.76
CA ARG A 1091 -32.43 9.59 -32.17
C ARG A 1091 -31.36 9.09 -33.15
N ASN A 1092 -30.10 8.98 -32.70
CA ASN A 1092 -28.99 8.51 -33.52
C ASN A 1092 -29.14 7.00 -33.84
N VAL A 1093 -29.54 6.70 -35.09
CA VAL A 1093 -29.71 5.33 -35.60
C VAL A 1093 -28.43 4.50 -35.45
N LYS A 1094 -27.25 5.07 -35.79
CA LYS A 1094 -25.97 4.35 -35.72
C LYS A 1094 -25.59 3.99 -34.29
N LEU A 1095 -25.95 4.83 -33.32
CA LEU A 1095 -25.78 4.50 -31.91
C LEU A 1095 -26.69 3.33 -31.52
N ARG A 1096 -27.97 3.35 -31.92
CA ARG A 1096 -28.91 2.25 -31.64
C ARG A 1096 -28.45 0.93 -32.26
N GLU A 1097 -27.91 0.96 -33.48
CA GLU A 1097 -27.27 -0.19 -34.15
C GLU A 1097 -26.05 -0.72 -33.36
N LYS A 1098 -25.14 0.16 -32.93
CA LYS A 1098 -23.98 -0.25 -32.08
C LYS A 1098 -24.44 -0.86 -30.75
N LEU A 1099 -25.42 -0.26 -30.09
CA LEU A 1099 -25.97 -0.76 -28.82
C LEU A 1099 -26.64 -2.13 -29.00
N PHE A 1100 -27.37 -2.33 -30.10
CA PHE A 1100 -27.89 -3.65 -30.49
C PHE A 1100 -26.78 -4.67 -30.71
N GLN A 1101 -25.72 -4.33 -31.45
CA GLN A 1101 -24.56 -5.23 -31.68
C GLN A 1101 -23.85 -5.63 -30.38
N LEU A 1102 -23.82 -4.74 -29.37
CA LEU A 1102 -23.15 -5.00 -28.09
C LEU A 1102 -24.02 -5.75 -27.07
N TYR A 1103 -25.31 -5.42 -26.98
CA TYR A 1103 -26.20 -5.90 -25.91
C TYR A 1103 -27.29 -6.87 -26.37
N GLY A 1104 -27.62 -6.88 -27.67
CA GLY A 1104 -28.71 -7.64 -28.29
C GLY A 1104 -30.13 -7.19 -27.92
N HIS A 1105 -30.37 -6.89 -26.65
CA HIS A 1105 -31.67 -6.49 -26.12
C HIS A 1105 -31.54 -5.25 -25.20
N PRO A 1106 -32.45 -4.25 -25.24
CA PRO A 1106 -32.37 -3.07 -24.37
C PRO A 1106 -32.37 -3.38 -22.86
N GLY A 1107 -33.04 -4.45 -22.45
CA GLY A 1107 -32.99 -4.95 -21.05
C GLY A 1107 -31.59 -5.40 -20.59
N ASN A 1108 -30.67 -5.68 -21.52
CA ASN A 1108 -29.27 -5.95 -21.21
C ASN A 1108 -28.41 -4.69 -21.10
N MET A 1109 -28.87 -3.52 -21.56
CA MET A 1109 -28.07 -2.30 -21.54
C MET A 1109 -27.80 -1.87 -20.10
N ASP A 1110 -26.53 -1.64 -19.76
CA ASP A 1110 -26.14 -1.14 -18.44
C ASP A 1110 -26.74 0.27 -18.24
N PRO A 1111 -27.35 0.59 -17.07
CA PRO A 1111 -28.15 1.80 -16.92
C PRO A 1111 -27.37 3.09 -17.18
N TRP A 1112 -26.12 3.19 -16.71
CA TRP A 1112 -25.26 4.35 -16.99
C TRP A 1112 -25.02 4.58 -18.49
N VAL A 1113 -24.88 3.51 -19.28
CA VAL A 1113 -24.74 3.60 -20.75
C VAL A 1113 -26.03 4.09 -21.38
N GLY A 1114 -27.18 3.56 -20.95
CA GLY A 1114 -28.49 4.04 -21.40
C GLY A 1114 -28.76 5.51 -21.05
N PHE A 1115 -28.41 5.94 -19.84
CA PHE A 1115 -28.55 7.33 -19.38
C PHE A 1115 -27.65 8.33 -20.13
N LEU A 1116 -26.48 7.86 -20.60
CA LEU A 1116 -25.62 8.64 -21.49
C LEU A 1116 -26.14 8.64 -22.94
N ALA A 1117 -26.66 7.51 -23.41
CA ALA A 1117 -27.19 7.34 -24.77
C ALA A 1117 -28.45 8.17 -25.07
N GLU A 1118 -29.24 8.54 -24.06
CA GLU A 1118 -30.37 9.44 -24.24
C GLU A 1118 -29.94 10.87 -24.64
N ASP A 1119 -30.62 11.42 -25.64
CA ASP A 1119 -30.46 12.80 -26.11
C ASP A 1119 -30.79 13.78 -24.96
N PRO A 1120 -29.94 14.79 -24.67
CA PRO A 1120 -30.23 15.79 -23.64
C PRO A 1120 -31.48 16.61 -23.94
N LEU A 1121 -32.35 16.76 -22.93
CA LEU A 1121 -33.58 17.56 -23.01
C LEU A 1121 -33.28 19.06 -23.18
N PRO A 1122 -34.21 19.87 -23.71
CA PRO A 1122 -33.99 21.31 -23.93
C PRO A 1122 -33.57 22.05 -22.65
N GLY A 1123 -32.39 22.68 -22.69
CA GLY A 1123 -31.82 23.41 -21.54
C GLY A 1123 -31.30 22.51 -20.41
N SER A 1124 -31.19 21.19 -20.62
CA SER A 1124 -30.70 20.20 -19.66
C SER A 1124 -29.48 19.46 -20.23
N VAL A 1125 -28.60 18.98 -19.35
CA VAL A 1125 -27.51 18.05 -19.72
C VAL A 1125 -27.91 16.58 -19.55
N LEU A 1126 -29.21 16.29 -19.35
CA LEU A 1126 -29.74 14.97 -19.05
C LEU A 1126 -30.82 14.55 -20.06
N GLY A 1127 -30.86 13.25 -20.36
CA GLY A 1127 -32.02 12.61 -20.96
C GLY A 1127 -33.18 12.44 -19.96
N PRO A 1128 -34.38 12.07 -20.42
CA PRO A 1128 -35.57 11.94 -19.58
C PRO A 1128 -35.44 10.96 -18.41
N THR A 1129 -34.79 9.80 -18.59
CA THR A 1129 -34.69 8.79 -17.54
C THR A 1129 -33.75 9.20 -16.39
N PRO A 1130 -32.49 9.63 -16.63
CA PRO A 1130 -31.65 10.14 -15.54
C PRO A 1130 -32.19 11.44 -14.94
N GLN A 1131 -32.88 12.30 -15.71
CA GLN A 1131 -33.53 13.49 -15.15
C GLN A 1131 -34.60 13.11 -14.12
N CYS A 1132 -35.45 12.13 -14.40
CA CYS A 1132 -36.42 11.61 -13.45
C CYS A 1132 -35.77 11.14 -12.13
N ILE A 1133 -34.73 10.30 -12.22
CA ILE A 1133 -34.03 9.76 -11.04
C ILE A 1133 -33.36 10.87 -10.22
N ILE A 1134 -32.70 11.82 -10.88
CA ILE A 1134 -32.01 12.94 -10.22
C ILE A 1134 -33.02 13.89 -9.57
N VAL A 1135 -34.14 14.21 -10.25
CA VAL A 1135 -35.23 15.00 -9.65
C VAL A 1135 -35.80 14.30 -8.41
N GLU A 1136 -36.02 12.98 -8.46
CA GLU A 1136 -36.52 12.22 -7.30
C GLU A 1136 -35.55 12.32 -6.11
N GLN A 1137 -34.25 12.13 -6.34
CA GLN A 1137 -33.23 12.21 -5.30
C GLN A 1137 -33.14 13.62 -4.70
N PHE A 1138 -32.97 14.68 -5.50
CA PHE A 1138 -32.87 16.04 -4.96
C PHE A 1138 -34.17 16.48 -4.27
N LYS A 1139 -35.34 16.02 -4.72
CA LYS A 1139 -36.61 16.28 -4.01
C LYS A 1139 -36.65 15.63 -2.63
N LYS A 1140 -36.14 14.39 -2.51
CA LYS A 1140 -35.98 13.68 -1.23
C LYS A 1140 -34.94 14.34 -0.32
N LEU A 1141 -33.80 14.76 -0.88
CA LEU A 1141 -32.75 15.48 -0.14
C LEU A 1141 -33.27 16.78 0.46
N ARG A 1142 -33.96 17.61 -0.33
CA ARG A 1142 -34.51 18.88 0.16
C ARG A 1142 -35.61 18.67 1.19
N ASN A 1143 -36.59 17.83 0.89
CA ASN A 1143 -37.81 17.74 1.69
C ASN A 1143 -37.67 16.76 2.88
N GLY A 1144 -36.68 15.85 2.86
CA GLY A 1144 -36.36 14.91 3.93
C GLY A 1144 -35.28 15.40 4.90
N ASP A 1145 -34.73 16.60 4.70
CA ASP A 1145 -33.69 17.19 5.56
C ASP A 1145 -34.29 18.13 6.62
N ARG A 1146 -34.22 17.73 7.90
CA ARG A 1146 -34.70 18.53 9.05
C ARG A 1146 -33.90 19.83 9.25
N PHE A 1147 -32.74 19.96 8.62
CA PHE A 1147 -31.87 21.13 8.70
C PHE A 1147 -31.75 21.88 7.36
N TRP A 1148 -32.67 21.65 6.41
CA TRP A 1148 -32.77 22.43 5.17
C TRP A 1148 -32.82 23.93 5.48
N TYR A 1149 -32.05 24.74 4.74
CA TYR A 1149 -31.82 26.15 5.07
C TYR A 1149 -33.10 26.99 5.12
N GLU A 1150 -34.10 26.71 4.28
CA GLU A 1150 -35.39 27.43 4.28
C GLU A 1150 -36.40 26.91 5.30
N LYS A 1151 -36.13 25.80 5.99
CA LYS A 1151 -37.07 25.26 6.97
C LYS A 1151 -37.22 26.25 8.14
N PRO A 1152 -38.45 26.63 8.54
CA PRO A 1152 -38.67 27.44 9.71
C PRO A 1152 -37.95 26.89 10.95
N GLY A 1153 -37.25 27.77 11.66
CA GLY A 1153 -36.42 27.46 12.83
C GLY A 1153 -34.98 27.04 12.53
N THR A 1154 -34.60 26.75 11.28
CA THR A 1154 -33.18 26.47 10.96
C THR A 1154 -32.33 27.74 11.08
N PHE A 1155 -32.83 28.85 10.54
CA PHE A 1155 -32.25 30.20 10.60
C PHE A 1155 -33.35 31.22 10.92
N THR A 1156 -32.97 32.41 11.38
CA THR A 1156 -33.92 33.54 11.51
C THR A 1156 -34.30 34.11 10.13
N PRO A 1157 -35.41 34.85 10.00
CA PRO A 1157 -35.79 35.49 8.73
C PRO A 1157 -34.71 36.42 8.17
N GLN A 1158 -33.99 37.14 9.05
CA GLN A 1158 -32.87 38.00 8.67
C GLN A 1158 -31.68 37.17 8.13
N GLN A 1159 -31.30 36.11 8.84
CA GLN A 1159 -30.25 35.19 8.41
C GLN A 1159 -30.57 34.53 7.06
N LEU A 1160 -31.83 34.11 6.86
CA LEU A 1160 -32.29 33.53 5.60
C LEU A 1160 -32.27 34.53 4.43
N GLN A 1161 -32.55 35.82 4.69
CA GLN A 1161 -32.42 36.87 3.69
C GLN A 1161 -30.96 37.06 3.24
N GLU A 1162 -30.01 36.93 4.16
CA GLU A 1162 -28.58 37.00 3.84
C GLU A 1162 -28.08 35.74 3.11
N ILE A 1163 -28.44 34.53 3.58
CA ILE A 1163 -28.11 33.26 2.90
C ILE A 1163 -28.59 33.23 1.45
N ARG A 1164 -29.75 33.81 1.14
CA ARG A 1164 -30.28 33.89 -0.23
C ARG A 1164 -29.47 34.78 -1.19
N LYS A 1165 -28.48 35.53 -0.69
CA LYS A 1165 -27.53 36.29 -1.53
C LYS A 1165 -26.33 35.46 -1.98
N THR A 1166 -26.17 34.24 -1.47
CA THR A 1166 -25.01 33.37 -1.77
C THR A 1166 -24.87 33.15 -3.27
N THR A 1167 -23.67 33.37 -3.79
CA THR A 1167 -23.28 32.92 -5.13
C THR A 1167 -21.87 32.32 -5.06
N LEU A 1168 -21.61 31.29 -5.87
CA LEU A 1168 -20.25 30.74 -5.98
C LEU A 1168 -19.26 31.79 -6.53
N ALA A 1169 -19.74 32.75 -7.33
CA ALA A 1169 -18.96 33.91 -7.76
C ALA A 1169 -18.43 34.71 -6.56
N LYS A 1170 -19.26 34.96 -5.54
CA LYS A 1170 -18.86 35.68 -4.33
C LYS A 1170 -17.91 34.88 -3.44
N VAL A 1171 -18.17 33.58 -3.24
CA VAL A 1171 -17.27 32.68 -2.50
C VAL A 1171 -15.88 32.62 -3.15
N ILE A 1172 -15.81 32.61 -4.49
CA ILE A 1172 -14.55 32.70 -5.25
C ILE A 1172 -13.85 34.04 -5.02
N CYS A 1173 -14.58 35.17 -5.09
CA CYS A 1173 -14.02 36.50 -4.82
C CYS A 1173 -13.44 36.65 -3.41
N ASP A 1174 -14.14 36.16 -2.38
CA ASP A 1174 -13.73 36.37 -0.98
C ASP A 1174 -12.56 35.45 -0.57
N ASN A 1175 -12.41 34.29 -1.22
CA ASN A 1175 -11.44 33.24 -0.83
C ASN A 1175 -10.32 32.97 -1.84
N GLY A 1176 -10.42 33.42 -3.09
CA GLY A 1176 -9.31 33.44 -4.05
C GLY A 1176 -8.17 34.33 -3.56
N ASP A 1177 -6.94 34.09 -4.02
CA ASP A 1177 -5.76 34.85 -3.58
C ASP A 1177 -5.68 36.24 -4.23
N ASP A 1178 -5.98 36.34 -5.53
CA ASP A 1178 -5.86 37.48 -6.43
C ASP A 1178 -7.01 37.51 -7.48
N ILE A 1179 -8.25 37.25 -7.03
CA ILE A 1179 -9.45 37.30 -7.90
C ILE A 1179 -10.21 38.59 -7.63
N GLU A 1180 -9.92 39.63 -8.40
CA GLU A 1180 -10.63 40.93 -8.37
C GLU A 1180 -11.88 40.96 -9.26
N VAL A 1181 -11.98 40.04 -10.23
CA VAL A 1181 -13.00 40.01 -11.29
C VAL A 1181 -13.46 38.58 -11.55
N THR A 1182 -14.75 38.39 -11.75
CA THR A 1182 -15.38 37.09 -12.03
C THR A 1182 -16.52 37.24 -13.05
N THR A 1183 -17.17 36.15 -13.42
CA THR A 1183 -18.40 36.15 -14.23
C THR A 1183 -19.64 36.32 -13.34
N PRO A 1184 -20.75 36.93 -13.82
CA PRO A 1184 -21.99 37.06 -13.04
C PRO A 1184 -22.55 35.72 -12.55
N ASP A 1185 -22.60 34.74 -13.44
CA ASP A 1185 -22.91 33.34 -13.15
C ASP A 1185 -21.75 32.46 -13.60
N VAL A 1186 -20.99 31.95 -12.62
CA VAL A 1186 -19.81 31.10 -12.85
C VAL A 1186 -20.11 29.77 -13.51
N PHE A 1187 -21.37 29.35 -13.59
CA PHE A 1187 -21.82 28.15 -14.30
C PHE A 1187 -22.10 28.39 -15.79
N THR A 1188 -22.15 29.64 -16.23
CA THR A 1188 -22.39 30.00 -17.63
C THR A 1188 -21.09 30.51 -18.26
N VAL A 1189 -20.81 30.18 -19.52
CA VAL A 1189 -19.62 30.73 -20.22
C VAL A 1189 -19.73 32.26 -20.35
N PRO A 1190 -18.61 33.02 -20.29
CA PRO A 1190 -18.66 34.49 -20.32
C PRO A 1190 -19.44 35.03 -21.52
N ALA A 1191 -19.23 34.45 -22.71
CA ALA A 1191 -19.82 34.90 -23.98
C ALA A 1191 -21.35 34.76 -24.10
N LYS A 1192 -22.04 34.19 -23.09
CA LYS A 1192 -23.51 34.12 -23.02
C LYS A 1192 -24.10 35.04 -21.93
N GLN A 1193 -23.29 35.92 -21.35
CA GLN A 1193 -23.66 36.82 -20.25
C GLN A 1193 -23.37 38.28 -20.61
N SER A 1194 -24.15 39.23 -20.08
CA SER A 1194 -23.89 40.66 -20.25
C SER A 1194 -24.09 41.40 -18.93
N PRO A 1195 -23.05 42.04 -18.37
CA PRO A 1195 -21.65 42.04 -18.83
C PRO A 1195 -20.99 40.66 -18.75
N HIS A 1196 -19.97 40.40 -19.57
CA HIS A 1196 -19.22 39.12 -19.56
C HIS A 1196 -18.50 38.88 -18.22
N PHE A 1197 -18.01 39.96 -17.60
CA PHE A 1197 -17.26 39.97 -16.35
C PHE A 1197 -17.73 41.12 -15.46
N ILE A 1198 -17.65 40.93 -14.15
CA ILE A 1198 -17.99 41.92 -13.12
C ILE A 1198 -16.90 41.95 -12.03
N PRO A 1199 -16.62 43.13 -11.45
CA PRO A 1199 -15.67 43.23 -10.35
C PRO A 1199 -16.27 42.69 -9.05
N CYS A 1200 -15.45 42.06 -8.23
CA CYS A 1200 -15.88 41.36 -7.01
C CYS A 1200 -16.59 42.26 -5.98
N PHE A 1201 -16.32 43.58 -5.96
CA PHE A 1201 -17.01 44.54 -5.09
C PHE A 1201 -18.46 44.80 -5.50
N ALA A 1202 -18.84 44.52 -6.76
CA ALA A 1202 -20.21 44.68 -7.23
C ALA A 1202 -21.10 43.47 -6.88
N ILE A 1203 -20.52 42.38 -6.37
CA ILE A 1203 -21.23 41.17 -6.00
C ILE A 1203 -21.61 41.25 -4.52
N SER A 1204 -22.92 41.26 -4.26
CA SER A 1204 -23.44 41.17 -2.90
C SER A 1204 -23.09 39.82 -2.27
N GLY A 1205 -22.67 39.83 -1.01
CA GLY A 1205 -22.44 38.62 -0.21
C GLY A 1205 -23.32 38.58 1.03
N ILE A 1206 -23.15 37.53 1.83
CA ILE A 1206 -23.81 37.38 3.13
C ILE A 1206 -23.30 38.44 4.11
N ASP A 1207 -24.19 39.26 4.66
CA ASP A 1207 -23.88 40.07 5.85
C ASP A 1207 -23.95 39.20 7.12
N LEU A 1208 -22.78 38.79 7.60
CA LEU A 1208 -22.65 37.97 8.80
C LEU A 1208 -23.08 38.70 10.09
N THR A 1209 -23.32 40.01 10.09
CA THR A 1209 -23.86 40.72 11.28
C THR A 1209 -25.24 40.21 11.71
N ALA A 1210 -25.98 39.53 10.83
CA ALA A 1210 -27.22 38.82 11.16
C ALA A 1210 -27.04 37.61 12.12
N TRP A 1211 -25.79 37.22 12.43
CA TRP A 1211 -25.45 36.19 13.43
C TRP A 1211 -24.95 36.77 14.75
N ARG A 1212 -24.85 38.10 14.89
CA ARG A 1212 -24.39 38.74 16.12
C ARG A 1212 -25.32 38.43 17.29
N THR A 1213 -24.81 37.70 18.27
CA THR A 1213 -25.49 37.50 19.57
C THR A 1213 -25.33 38.74 20.43
N SER A 1214 -26.41 39.15 21.11
CA SER A 1214 -26.44 40.28 22.05
C SER A 1214 -25.75 39.96 23.37
#